data_AF-A0AA40HBZ8-F1
#
_entry.id   AF-A0AA40HBZ8-F1
#
_cell.length_a   1.000
_cell.length_b   1.000
_cell.length_c   1.000
_cell.angle_alpha   90.00
_cell.angle_beta   90.00
_cell.angle_gamma   90.00
#
_symmetry.space_group_name_H-M   'P 1'
#
loop_
_entity.id
_entity.type
_entity.pdbx_description
1 polymer ?
#
loop_
_entity_poly.entity_id
_entity_poly.type
_entity_poly.pdbx_seq_one_letter_code
_entity_poly.pdbx_strand_id
1 'polypeptide(L)'
;MGAAGSLLLERLGGTRRPALSGAAWLGAAALGLGAVALGTIVWRRARPRRRRRLQQVGTVAELWIFPVKSCKGVAVSEAECTALGLRCGRLRDRFWLVIKEDGHMVTARQEPRLVLVSIAYEDDCLVFRAPGSEQLVLPSKLPSSNRVHDCRIFGLDIKGRDCGDEAAQWFTNFLKTEAFRLVQFEQSMKGRASRSIFPSFVQDYQVAYPDCSPVLIISEASLADLNTRLEKKVKMDQFRPNIVVTGCDAFEEDTWDEIRIGSTEMKKVLACPRCIMTTVDPDTGVIDRKEPLETLKSYRLCNPSEKQIYKSSPLFGIYYSVEKIGSLKVGDPVYKMVSDVGKGRLCCGRRCLDVAATLSRVQMFLRFVGRGHHPSSSPHPRAGAGAHVTAVTRRAPRTPAACSRWAMGSSAGNHLYVRVLRLPEPPRPSWLGTAALGLGLGAVALGLGLGAVALGKVLWRRVRRRGRRRLQQVGTVAQLWIYPVKSCKGVAVSEAECTALGLRCGHLRDRFWLVINEAGNMVTARQEPRLVLVSLTCEGDTLTLSAAYMQDLLLPIETPATNPVLKCRYEEECDNIFSLEQWWQTAAREPHAALWPLECGSSTKYHVRVRMYSWCMTWRSRAGTGRGSAQWITSFLKTQPYRLVHFEPHMPPRKPHQIKDVFRPTDQIAYSDASPLLILSEASLADLNSRLEKKVKAMNFRPNIVISGCGVYAEFHVDANLKVRMSETEAEFPPSLARLSAWRL
;
A
#
# COMPACT_ATOMS: atom_id res chain seq x y z
N MET A 1 77.75 15.03 57.80
CA MET A 1 78.00 15.96 58.91
C MET A 1 76.79 16.86 59.07
N GLY A 2 76.33 17.05 60.31
CA GLY A 2 75.77 18.33 60.79
C GLY A 2 74.34 18.72 60.39
N ALA A 3 73.50 18.86 61.41
CA ALA A 3 72.15 19.40 61.39
C ALA A 3 72.11 20.96 61.38
N ALA A 4 70.88 21.49 61.43
CA ALA A 4 70.41 22.85 61.71
C ALA A 4 70.02 23.71 60.47
N GLY A 5 68.85 24.35 60.41
CA GLY A 5 67.77 24.48 61.38
C GLY A 5 66.55 25.24 60.84
N SER A 6 65.41 24.93 61.49
CA SER A 6 64.17 25.67 61.77
C SER A 6 63.42 26.46 60.67
N LEU A 7 62.16 26.15 60.29
CA LEU A 7 60.85 26.11 60.99
C LEU A 7 60.11 27.46 61.12
N LEU A 8 58.96 27.54 60.41
CA LEU A 8 57.72 28.25 60.71
C LEU A 8 56.60 27.40 60.06
N LEU A 9 55.98 26.43 60.77
CA LEU A 9 54.68 26.51 61.48
C LEU A 9 53.58 27.20 60.62
N GLU A 10 52.38 26.68 60.37
CA GLU A 10 51.59 25.53 60.87
C GLU A 10 50.23 25.52 60.10
N ARG A 11 49.43 24.45 60.25
CA ARG A 11 47.98 24.26 59.92
C ARG A 11 47.57 23.44 58.67
N LEU A 12 47.54 22.13 58.91
CA LEU A 12 46.36 21.24 58.89
C LEU A 12 45.35 21.31 57.71
N GLY A 13 45.25 20.17 57.02
CA GLY A 13 43.96 19.48 56.89
C GLY A 13 43.24 19.62 55.54
N GLY A 14 43.40 18.61 54.68
CA GLY A 14 42.62 18.47 53.46
C GLY A 14 41.10 18.40 53.72
N THR A 15 40.34 19.27 53.05
CA THR A 15 38.88 19.17 53.03
C THR A 15 38.43 18.33 51.84
N ARG A 16 37.98 17.12 52.17
CA ARG A 16 37.20 16.20 51.33
C ARG A 16 36.01 16.93 50.70
N ARG A 17 35.82 16.80 49.38
CA ARG A 17 34.52 17.06 48.72
C ARG A 17 33.48 16.08 49.27
N PRO A 18 32.26 16.51 49.63
CA PRO A 18 31.26 15.62 50.18
C PRO A 18 30.77 14.66 49.09
N ALA A 19 30.99 13.36 49.32
CA ALA A 19 30.38 12.31 48.54
C ALA A 19 28.87 12.29 48.84
N LEU A 20 28.05 12.74 47.89
CA LEU A 20 26.61 12.52 47.92
C LEU A 20 26.35 11.02 48.03
N SER A 21 25.76 10.59 49.15
CA SER A 21 25.47 9.18 49.44
C SER A 21 24.61 8.56 48.34
N GLY A 22 24.89 7.31 47.96
CA GLY A 22 24.19 6.60 46.87
C GLY A 22 22.66 6.55 46.99
N ALA A 23 22.11 6.73 48.20
CA ALA A 23 20.67 6.86 48.43
C ALA A 23 20.05 8.10 47.76
N ALA A 24 20.76 9.22 47.71
CA ALA A 24 20.28 10.45 47.07
C ALA A 24 20.20 10.31 45.53
N TRP A 25 21.13 9.56 44.94
CA TRP A 25 21.12 9.25 43.51
C TRP A 25 20.01 8.28 43.12
N LEU A 26 19.70 7.31 43.98
CA LEU A 26 18.57 6.39 43.77
C LEU A 26 17.22 7.09 43.91
N GLY A 27 17.07 8.00 44.89
CA GLY A 27 15.86 8.83 45.04
C GLY A 27 15.63 9.75 43.84
N ALA A 28 16.69 10.40 43.33
CA ALA A 28 16.62 11.25 42.15
C ALA A 28 16.27 10.45 40.87
N ALA A 29 16.83 9.24 40.71
CA ALA A 29 16.52 8.37 39.58
C ALA A 29 15.07 7.86 39.61
N ALA A 30 14.55 7.51 40.78
CA ALA A 30 13.16 7.06 40.94
C ALA A 30 12.15 8.18 40.63
N LEU A 31 12.42 9.41 41.10
CA LEU A 31 11.61 10.59 40.76
C LEU A 31 11.67 10.93 39.27
N GLY A 32 12.84 10.79 38.64
CA GLY A 32 13.02 10.96 37.19
C GLY A 32 12.22 9.95 36.36
N LEU A 33 12.22 8.68 36.75
CA LEU A 33 11.44 7.63 36.08
C LEU A 33 9.93 7.80 36.30
N GLY A 34 9.52 8.20 37.50
CA GLY A 34 8.12 8.53 37.82
C GLY A 34 7.59 9.68 36.96
N ALA A 35 8.40 10.74 36.78
CA ALA A 35 8.04 11.88 35.94
C ALA A 35 7.95 11.52 34.44
N VAL A 36 8.83 10.65 33.93
CA VAL A 36 8.77 10.17 32.54
C VAL A 36 7.56 9.27 32.30
N ALA A 37 7.20 8.41 33.26
CA ALA A 37 6.01 7.59 33.19
C ALA A 37 4.73 8.45 33.22
N LEU A 38 4.65 9.43 34.12
CA LEU A 38 3.53 10.36 34.17
C LEU A 38 3.43 11.20 32.89
N GLY A 39 4.56 11.71 32.40
CA GLY A 39 4.64 12.49 31.16
C GLY A 39 4.25 11.71 29.91
N THR A 40 4.59 10.42 29.84
CA THR A 40 4.17 9.53 28.72
C THR A 40 2.69 9.18 28.79
N ILE A 41 2.11 9.00 29.98
CA ILE A 41 0.68 8.78 30.16
C ILE A 41 -0.11 10.04 29.77
N VAL A 42 0.33 11.22 30.23
CA VAL A 42 -0.28 12.50 29.88
C VAL A 42 -0.15 12.77 28.37
N TRP A 43 1.02 12.53 27.76
CA TRP A 43 1.22 12.68 26.31
C TRP A 43 0.37 11.71 25.47
N ARG A 44 0.18 10.47 25.93
CA ARG A 44 -0.71 9.50 25.26
C ARG A 44 -2.18 9.89 25.36
N ARG A 45 -2.62 10.43 26.51
CA ARG A 45 -3.99 10.92 26.70
C ARG A 45 -4.26 12.28 26.03
N ALA A 46 -3.24 13.12 25.87
CA ALA A 46 -3.34 14.45 25.25
C ALA A 46 -3.11 14.46 23.72
N ARG A 47 -2.78 13.33 23.08
CA ARG A 47 -2.70 13.25 21.60
C ARG A 47 -4.09 13.50 20.97
N PRO A 48 -4.29 14.58 20.19
CA PRO A 48 -5.58 14.83 19.56
C PRO A 48 -5.92 13.70 18.59
N ARG A 49 -7.08 13.03 18.78
CA ARG A 49 -7.65 12.03 17.83
C ARG A 49 -7.58 12.60 16.41
N ARG A 50 -6.99 11.86 15.45
CA ARG A 50 -6.88 12.25 14.03
C ARG A 50 -8.32 12.52 13.62
N ARG A 51 -8.68 13.75 13.26
CA ARG A 51 -10.02 14.01 12.73
C ARG A 51 -10.08 13.25 11.40
N ARG A 52 -10.90 12.22 11.33
CA ARG A 52 -11.25 11.56 10.07
C ARG A 52 -12.41 12.38 9.50
N ARG A 53 -12.31 12.82 8.25
CA ARG A 53 -13.41 13.48 7.57
C ARG A 53 -14.39 12.40 7.12
N LEU A 54 -15.65 12.59 7.44
CA LEU A 54 -16.72 11.71 7.01
C LEU A 54 -17.28 12.28 5.71
N GLN A 55 -17.28 11.47 4.65
CA GLN A 55 -17.99 11.77 3.40
C GLN A 55 -19.17 10.82 3.31
N GLN A 56 -20.39 11.33 3.24
CA GLN A 56 -21.55 10.48 3.01
C GLN A 56 -21.46 9.92 1.59
N VAL A 57 -21.60 8.61 1.45
CA VAL A 57 -21.55 7.86 0.19
C VAL A 57 -22.82 7.06 -0.05
N GLY A 58 -23.76 7.06 0.90
CA GLY A 58 -25.03 6.37 0.75
C GLY A 58 -25.84 6.41 2.05
N THR A 59 -26.89 5.60 2.10
CA THR A 59 -27.80 5.43 3.24
C THR A 59 -28.17 3.96 3.37
N VAL A 60 -28.28 3.44 4.60
CA VAL A 60 -28.73 2.06 4.83
C VAL A 60 -30.18 1.92 4.37
N ALA A 61 -30.41 1.06 3.39
CA ALA A 61 -31.75 0.74 2.88
C ALA A 61 -32.37 -0.45 3.64
N GLU A 62 -31.58 -1.50 3.87
CA GLU A 62 -32.06 -2.72 4.54
C GLU A 62 -30.99 -3.32 5.45
N LEU A 63 -31.44 -4.01 6.49
CA LEU A 63 -30.59 -4.82 7.37
C LEU A 63 -31.13 -6.24 7.48
N TRP A 64 -30.22 -7.19 7.35
CA TRP A 64 -30.54 -8.60 7.31
C TRP A 64 -29.63 -9.40 8.25
N ILE A 65 -30.25 -10.23 9.05
CA ILE A 65 -29.57 -11.25 9.87
C ILE A 65 -29.96 -12.61 9.31
N PHE A 66 -29.00 -13.52 9.13
CA PHE A 66 -29.29 -14.89 8.72
C PHE A 66 -28.87 -15.83 9.84
N PRO A 67 -29.74 -16.09 10.83
CA PRO A 67 -29.32 -16.75 12.06
C PRO A 67 -28.78 -18.15 11.83
N VAL A 68 -29.45 -18.91 10.95
CA VAL A 68 -28.99 -20.24 10.52
C VAL A 68 -28.27 -20.13 9.18
N LYS A 69 -27.09 -20.75 9.09
CA LYS A 69 -26.32 -20.80 7.84
C LYS A 69 -27.19 -21.35 6.70
N SER A 70 -27.21 -20.63 5.58
CA SER A 70 -27.97 -20.95 4.37
C SER A 70 -29.50 -20.82 4.43
N CYS A 71 -30.09 -20.59 5.60
CA CYS A 71 -31.54 -20.42 5.72
C CYS A 71 -31.99 -18.98 5.41
N LYS A 72 -33.30 -18.73 5.48
CA LYS A 72 -33.92 -17.42 5.18
C LYS A 72 -33.38 -16.32 6.10
N GLY A 73 -33.26 -15.11 5.56
CA GLY A 73 -32.89 -13.93 6.33
C GLY A 73 -34.06 -13.38 7.13
N VAL A 74 -33.75 -12.69 8.21
CA VAL A 74 -34.66 -11.89 9.04
C VAL A 74 -34.33 -10.43 8.80
N ALA A 75 -35.27 -9.70 8.21
CA ALA A 75 -35.17 -8.26 8.03
C ALA A 75 -35.38 -7.57 9.39
N VAL A 76 -34.54 -6.58 9.68
CA VAL A 76 -34.61 -5.80 10.92
C VAL A 76 -34.47 -4.31 10.62
N SER A 77 -35.09 -3.46 11.43
CA SER A 77 -34.97 -1.99 11.30
C SER A 77 -33.72 -1.45 12.00
N GLU A 78 -33.19 -2.20 12.96
CA GLU A 78 -31.96 -1.86 13.69
C GLU A 78 -31.20 -3.12 14.09
N ALA A 79 -29.88 -3.00 14.19
CA ALA A 79 -29.01 -4.08 14.64
C ALA A 79 -27.79 -3.53 15.38
N GLU A 80 -27.30 -4.31 16.33
CA GLU A 80 -25.96 -4.15 16.87
C GLU A 80 -24.96 -4.89 15.98
N CYS A 81 -23.94 -4.18 15.52
CA CYS A 81 -22.83 -4.74 14.78
C CYS A 81 -21.73 -5.19 15.75
N THR A 82 -21.70 -6.49 16.06
CA THR A 82 -20.71 -7.11 16.95
C THR A 82 -19.46 -7.53 16.18
N ALA A 83 -18.38 -7.89 16.88
CA ALA A 83 -17.16 -8.41 16.24
C ALA A 83 -17.39 -9.68 15.39
N LEU A 84 -18.47 -10.44 15.66
CA LEU A 84 -18.82 -11.68 14.95
C LEU A 84 -19.96 -11.48 13.93
N GLY A 85 -20.41 -10.24 13.70
CA GLY A 85 -21.49 -9.90 12.77
C GLY A 85 -22.69 -9.23 13.44
N LEU A 86 -23.78 -9.05 12.69
CA LEU A 86 -24.99 -8.39 13.18
C LEU A 86 -25.73 -9.20 14.25
N ARG A 87 -26.34 -8.49 15.19
CA ARG A 87 -27.18 -9.00 16.28
C ARG A 87 -28.43 -8.12 16.44
N CYS A 88 -29.60 -8.75 16.54
CA CYS A 88 -30.84 -8.09 16.97
C CYS A 88 -31.48 -8.96 18.06
N GLY A 89 -31.52 -8.46 19.29
CA GLY A 89 -31.93 -9.26 20.45
C GLY A 89 -31.07 -10.53 20.60
N ARG A 90 -31.72 -11.69 20.57
CA ARG A 90 -31.06 -13.01 20.62
C ARG A 90 -30.61 -13.53 19.26
N LEU A 91 -31.14 -12.98 18.16
CA LEU A 91 -30.76 -13.40 16.82
C LEU A 91 -29.39 -12.84 16.47
N ARG A 92 -28.47 -13.72 16.09
CA ARG A 92 -27.12 -13.39 15.68
C ARG A 92 -26.80 -14.04 14.35
N ASP A 93 -26.05 -13.33 13.53
CA ASP A 93 -25.78 -13.71 12.16
C ASP A 93 -24.92 -14.98 12.04
N ARG A 94 -25.50 -16.04 11.46
CA ARG A 94 -24.93 -17.39 11.27
C ARG A 94 -24.36 -17.99 12.56
N PHE A 95 -25.17 -17.95 13.62
CA PHE A 95 -24.91 -18.60 14.92
C PHE A 95 -25.48 -20.01 15.01
N TRP A 96 -26.24 -20.44 14.02
CA TRP A 96 -26.70 -21.83 13.89
C TRP A 96 -26.23 -22.44 12.58
N LEU A 97 -26.01 -23.75 12.61
CA LEU A 97 -25.52 -24.53 11.49
C LEU A 97 -26.24 -25.87 11.44
N VAL A 98 -26.69 -26.25 10.25
CA VAL A 98 -27.12 -27.63 10.00
C VAL A 98 -25.88 -28.45 9.65
N ILE A 99 -25.71 -29.58 10.33
CA ILE A 99 -24.61 -30.52 10.12
C ILE A 99 -25.16 -31.90 9.81
N LYS A 100 -24.35 -32.69 9.12
CA LYS A 100 -24.51 -34.15 9.04
C LYS A 100 -24.11 -34.80 10.36
N GLU A 101 -24.41 -36.08 10.51
CA GLU A 101 -24.02 -36.87 11.69
C GLU A 101 -22.50 -36.89 11.93
N ASP A 102 -21.70 -36.79 10.87
CA ASP A 102 -20.24 -36.73 10.91
C ASP A 102 -19.65 -35.33 11.21
N GLY A 103 -20.52 -34.33 11.43
CA GLY A 103 -20.11 -32.95 11.74
C GLY A 103 -19.85 -32.05 10.53
N HIS A 104 -19.94 -32.54 9.29
CA HIS A 104 -19.75 -31.69 8.12
C HIS A 104 -20.92 -30.71 7.93
N MET A 105 -20.60 -29.46 7.56
CA MET A 105 -21.61 -28.45 7.26
C MET A 105 -22.55 -28.88 6.13
N VAL A 106 -23.83 -28.53 6.28
CA VAL A 106 -24.82 -28.59 5.21
C VAL A 106 -25.16 -27.16 4.80
N THR A 107 -25.11 -26.88 3.49
CA THR A 107 -25.41 -25.54 2.97
C THR A 107 -26.39 -25.61 1.81
N ALA A 108 -26.96 -24.47 1.40
CA ALA A 108 -27.89 -24.42 0.27
C ALA A 108 -27.26 -24.80 -1.09
N ARG A 109 -25.95 -25.04 -1.13
CA ARG A 109 -25.26 -25.64 -2.29
C ARG A 109 -25.55 -27.13 -2.41
N GLN A 110 -25.73 -27.81 -1.27
CA GLN A 110 -26.10 -29.23 -1.19
C GLN A 110 -27.61 -29.39 -1.04
N GLU A 111 -28.20 -28.60 -0.14
CA GLU A 111 -29.62 -28.65 0.24
C GLU A 111 -30.30 -27.30 0.01
N PRO A 112 -30.69 -26.96 -1.24
CA PRO A 112 -31.24 -25.65 -1.61
C PRO A 112 -32.48 -25.26 -0.81
N ARG A 113 -33.30 -26.24 -0.44
CA ARG A 113 -34.53 -26.06 0.36
C ARG A 113 -34.28 -25.42 1.73
N LEU A 114 -33.03 -25.42 2.23
CA LEU A 114 -32.67 -24.67 3.44
C LEU A 114 -33.09 -23.20 3.37
N VAL A 115 -33.04 -22.56 2.20
CA VAL A 115 -33.43 -21.14 2.05
C VAL A 115 -34.89 -20.86 2.40
N LEU A 116 -35.73 -21.91 2.42
CA LEU A 116 -37.15 -21.83 2.76
C LEU A 116 -37.41 -21.89 4.26
N VAL A 117 -36.40 -22.30 5.05
CA VAL A 117 -36.49 -22.35 6.50
C VAL A 117 -36.36 -20.92 7.04
N SER A 118 -37.41 -20.45 7.70
CA SER A 118 -37.42 -19.17 8.41
C SER A 118 -37.28 -19.39 9.91
N ILE A 119 -36.73 -18.40 10.60
CA ILE A 119 -36.57 -18.40 12.05
C ILE A 119 -37.09 -17.08 12.61
N ALA A 120 -37.85 -17.16 13.69
CA ALA A 120 -38.30 -16.02 14.48
C ALA A 120 -37.90 -16.21 15.94
N TYR A 121 -37.90 -15.11 16.69
CA TYR A 121 -37.70 -15.12 18.14
C TYR A 121 -38.97 -14.56 18.80
N GLU A 122 -39.72 -15.43 19.47
CA GLU A 122 -41.06 -15.18 20.02
C GLU A 122 -41.10 -15.80 21.43
N ASP A 123 -41.54 -15.06 22.45
CA ASP A 123 -41.76 -15.56 23.82
C ASP A 123 -40.62 -16.38 24.44
N ASP A 124 -39.37 -15.90 24.27
CA ASP A 124 -38.14 -16.58 24.71
C ASP A 124 -37.89 -17.97 24.06
N CYS A 125 -38.50 -18.18 22.90
CA CYS A 125 -38.31 -19.33 22.05
C CYS A 125 -37.79 -18.94 20.65
N LEU A 126 -37.08 -19.87 20.02
CA LEU A 126 -36.72 -19.82 18.61
C LEU A 126 -37.74 -20.65 17.85
N VAL A 127 -38.40 -20.01 16.90
CA VAL A 127 -39.49 -20.60 16.15
C VAL A 127 -39.05 -20.81 14.71
N PHE A 128 -38.99 -22.05 14.26
CA PHE A 128 -38.61 -22.43 12.91
C PHE A 128 -39.84 -22.83 12.10
N ARG A 129 -39.94 -22.30 10.88
CA ARG A 129 -41.06 -22.56 9.97
C ARG A 129 -40.52 -22.87 8.58
N ALA A 130 -41.10 -23.89 7.95
CA ALA A 130 -40.81 -24.25 6.56
C ALA A 130 -42.07 -24.78 5.86
N PRO A 131 -42.17 -24.66 4.52
CA PRO A 131 -43.35 -25.10 3.79
C PRO A 131 -43.63 -26.60 3.97
N GLY A 132 -44.86 -26.93 4.38
CA GLY A 132 -45.30 -28.32 4.57
C GLY A 132 -44.73 -29.02 5.80
N SER A 133 -44.17 -28.28 6.76
CA SER A 133 -43.71 -28.80 8.05
C SER A 133 -44.43 -28.11 9.20
N GLU A 134 -44.69 -28.85 10.27
CA GLU A 134 -45.14 -28.27 11.54
C GLU A 134 -44.08 -27.32 12.10
N GLN A 135 -44.50 -26.37 12.93
CA GLN A 135 -43.57 -25.41 13.53
C GLN A 135 -42.68 -26.10 14.57
N LEU A 136 -41.36 -25.90 14.47
CA LEU A 136 -40.42 -26.32 15.52
C LEU A 136 -40.20 -25.16 16.48
N VAL A 137 -40.33 -25.43 17.78
CA VAL A 137 -40.16 -24.42 18.84
C VAL A 137 -39.05 -24.89 19.78
N LEU A 138 -37.96 -24.13 19.83
CA LEU A 138 -36.82 -24.42 20.71
C LEU A 138 -36.70 -23.35 21.80
N PRO A 139 -36.24 -23.69 23.02
CA PRO A 139 -35.93 -22.68 24.02
C PRO A 139 -34.76 -21.79 23.54
N SER A 140 -34.79 -20.50 23.85
CA SER A 140 -33.71 -19.56 23.49
C SER A 140 -32.35 -19.96 24.07
N LYS A 141 -32.38 -20.55 25.26
CA LYS A 141 -31.23 -21.05 25.99
C LYS A 141 -31.26 -22.57 25.97
N LEU A 142 -30.38 -23.15 25.16
CA LEU A 142 -30.21 -24.60 25.12
C LEU A 142 -29.66 -25.12 26.46
N PRO A 143 -30.02 -26.35 26.87
CA PRO A 143 -29.42 -26.99 28.04
C PRO A 143 -27.91 -27.13 27.84
N SER A 144 -27.13 -26.72 28.86
CA SER A 144 -25.66 -26.85 28.82
C SER A 144 -25.18 -28.30 28.79
N SER A 145 -26.07 -29.25 29.13
CA SER A 145 -25.85 -30.70 29.05
C SER A 145 -25.90 -31.26 27.64
N ASN A 146 -26.46 -30.55 26.65
CA ASN A 146 -26.51 -31.02 25.26
C ASN A 146 -25.10 -31.27 24.74
N ARG A 147 -24.93 -32.24 23.83
CA ARG A 147 -23.60 -32.59 23.29
C ARG A 147 -22.97 -31.40 22.56
N VAL A 148 -21.64 -31.28 22.63
CA VAL A 148 -20.87 -30.41 21.70
C VAL A 148 -20.34 -31.26 20.57
N HIS A 149 -20.66 -30.88 19.34
CA HIS A 149 -20.13 -31.50 18.14
C HIS A 149 -18.89 -30.74 17.65
N ASP A 150 -17.88 -31.49 17.22
CA ASP A 150 -16.81 -30.97 16.37
C ASP A 150 -17.35 -30.93 14.93
N CYS A 151 -17.44 -29.72 14.39
CA CYS A 151 -18.03 -29.44 13.09
C CYS A 151 -16.94 -29.02 12.10
N ARG A 152 -17.14 -29.27 10.81
CA ARG A 152 -16.17 -28.91 9.76
C ARG A 152 -16.79 -28.00 8.70
N ILE A 153 -16.23 -26.79 8.58
CA ILE A 153 -16.71 -25.75 7.67
C ILE A 153 -15.56 -25.31 6.76
N PHE A 154 -15.68 -25.62 5.46
CA PHE A 154 -14.62 -25.36 4.46
C PHE A 154 -13.25 -25.94 4.85
N GLY A 155 -13.24 -27.13 5.45
CA GLY A 155 -12.01 -27.80 5.88
C GLY A 155 -11.41 -27.30 7.20
N LEU A 156 -12.05 -26.34 7.87
CA LEU A 156 -11.64 -25.82 9.18
C LEU A 156 -12.58 -26.34 10.27
N ASP A 157 -12.00 -26.71 11.40
CA ASP A 157 -12.75 -27.22 12.56
C ASP A 157 -13.33 -26.08 13.41
N ILE A 158 -14.54 -26.29 13.92
CA ILE A 158 -15.26 -25.37 14.82
C ILE A 158 -16.27 -26.15 15.64
N LYS A 159 -16.62 -25.69 16.85
CA LYS A 159 -17.58 -26.36 17.72
C LYS A 159 -19.01 -25.87 17.53
N GLY A 160 -19.98 -26.71 17.90
CA GLY A 160 -21.39 -26.34 17.98
C GLY A 160 -22.13 -27.16 19.04
N ARG A 161 -22.96 -26.50 19.84
CA ARG A 161 -23.85 -27.11 20.83
C ARG A 161 -25.06 -27.69 20.11
N ASP A 162 -25.36 -28.96 20.35
CA ASP A 162 -26.52 -29.62 19.78
C ASP A 162 -27.84 -28.99 20.23
N CYS A 163 -28.78 -28.80 19.31
CA CYS A 163 -30.09 -28.22 19.59
C CYS A 163 -31.16 -29.24 20.00
N GLY A 164 -30.79 -30.52 20.16
CA GLY A 164 -31.68 -31.61 20.57
C GLY A 164 -32.21 -32.45 19.41
N ASP A 165 -32.72 -33.63 19.74
CA ASP A 165 -33.23 -34.59 18.75
C ASP A 165 -34.49 -34.12 18.04
N GLU A 166 -35.30 -33.27 18.68
CA GLU A 166 -36.47 -32.65 18.04
C GLU A 166 -36.05 -31.77 16.84
N ALA A 167 -35.02 -30.94 17.04
CA ALA A 167 -34.46 -30.11 15.97
C ALA A 167 -33.84 -30.98 14.85
N ALA A 168 -33.10 -32.03 15.24
CA ALA A 168 -32.50 -32.96 14.29
C ALA A 168 -33.56 -33.65 13.42
N GLN A 169 -34.61 -34.19 14.05
CA GLN A 169 -35.71 -34.85 13.37
C GLN A 169 -36.47 -33.89 12.46
N TRP A 170 -36.69 -32.64 12.90
CA TRP A 170 -37.39 -31.64 12.11
C TRP A 170 -36.65 -31.30 10.80
N PHE A 171 -35.34 -31.01 10.87
CA PHE A 171 -34.54 -30.74 9.68
C PHE A 171 -34.44 -31.96 8.76
N THR A 172 -34.28 -33.17 9.34
CA THR A 172 -34.27 -34.44 8.61
C THR A 172 -35.58 -34.66 7.85
N ASN A 173 -36.72 -34.44 8.51
CA ASN A 173 -38.06 -34.60 7.92
C ASN A 173 -38.38 -33.58 6.84
N PHE A 174 -37.88 -32.35 6.97
CA PHE A 174 -38.12 -31.29 5.98
C PHE A 174 -37.27 -31.48 4.71
N LEU A 175 -36.01 -31.90 4.87
CA LEU A 175 -35.06 -32.07 3.76
C LEU A 175 -35.17 -33.45 3.10
N LYS A 176 -35.48 -34.51 3.85
CA LYS A 176 -35.74 -35.89 3.37
C LYS A 176 -34.61 -36.54 2.57
N THR A 177 -33.36 -36.14 2.79
CA THR A 177 -32.20 -36.67 2.06
C THR A 177 -31.30 -37.54 2.93
N GLU A 178 -30.93 -37.06 4.11
CA GLU A 178 -30.11 -37.77 5.09
C GLU A 178 -30.42 -37.28 6.51
N ALA A 179 -29.80 -37.90 7.52
CA ALA A 179 -29.94 -37.45 8.91
C ALA A 179 -29.14 -36.18 9.16
N PHE A 180 -29.80 -35.18 9.74
CA PHE A 180 -29.22 -33.87 10.02
C PHE A 180 -29.39 -33.50 11.48
N ARG A 181 -28.46 -32.68 11.99
CA ARG A 181 -28.56 -32.04 13.31
C ARG A 181 -28.42 -30.53 13.18
N LEU A 182 -29.09 -29.80 14.06
CA LEU A 182 -28.90 -28.36 14.20
C LEU A 182 -27.98 -28.08 15.38
N VAL A 183 -26.92 -27.29 15.16
CA VAL A 183 -26.02 -26.86 16.22
C VAL A 183 -25.97 -25.34 16.35
N GLN A 184 -25.76 -24.87 17.57
CA GLN A 184 -25.61 -23.46 17.94
C GLN A 184 -24.16 -23.15 18.34
N PHE A 185 -23.63 -22.02 17.87
CA PHE A 185 -22.37 -21.47 18.32
C PHE A 185 -22.55 -20.71 19.64
N GLU A 186 -21.80 -21.09 20.67
CA GLU A 186 -21.77 -20.36 21.95
C GLU A 186 -20.61 -19.36 21.98
N GLN A 187 -20.79 -18.22 22.65
CA GLN A 187 -19.72 -17.20 22.74
C GLN A 187 -18.47 -17.67 23.49
N SER A 188 -18.59 -18.69 24.33
CA SER A 188 -17.48 -19.36 25.01
C SER A 188 -16.62 -20.18 24.03
N MET A 189 -17.14 -20.52 22.85
CA MET A 189 -16.42 -21.27 21.83
C MET A 189 -15.49 -20.36 21.02
N LYS A 190 -14.40 -20.93 20.53
CA LYS A 190 -13.47 -20.23 19.64
C LYS A 190 -14.03 -20.21 18.22
N GLY A 191 -14.15 -19.02 17.63
CA GLY A 191 -14.56 -18.87 16.23
C GLY A 191 -13.44 -19.22 15.24
N ARG A 192 -13.79 -19.32 13.96
CA ARG A 192 -12.81 -19.52 12.88
C ARG A 192 -12.08 -18.22 12.62
N ALA A 193 -10.74 -18.26 12.69
CA ALA A 193 -9.90 -17.09 12.52
C ALA A 193 -9.74 -16.71 11.05
N SER A 194 -9.78 -15.41 10.73
CA SER A 194 -9.59 -14.88 9.38
C SER A 194 -8.29 -15.35 8.73
N ARG A 195 -7.19 -15.46 9.49
CA ARG A 195 -5.88 -15.97 9.02
C ARG A 195 -5.89 -17.43 8.56
N SER A 196 -6.85 -18.22 9.03
CA SER A 196 -7.04 -19.61 8.59
C SER A 196 -7.95 -19.70 7.36
N ILE A 197 -8.70 -18.64 7.08
CA ILE A 197 -9.66 -18.56 5.97
C ILE A 197 -9.02 -17.88 4.74
N PHE A 198 -8.20 -16.85 4.96
CA PHE A 198 -7.51 -16.08 3.93
C PHE A 198 -5.99 -16.09 4.11
N PRO A 199 -5.20 -15.97 3.04
CA PRO A 199 -3.75 -15.74 3.13
C PRO A 199 -3.41 -14.40 3.82
N SER A 200 -2.17 -14.28 4.31
CA SER A 200 -1.66 -13.42 5.40
C SER A 200 -1.84 -11.88 5.35
N PHE A 201 -2.60 -11.33 4.41
CA PHE A 201 -2.78 -9.87 4.26
C PHE A 201 -4.06 -9.32 4.92
N VAL A 202 -4.95 -10.19 5.39
CA VAL A 202 -6.23 -9.81 6.01
C VAL A 202 -6.06 -9.56 7.51
N GLN A 203 -6.79 -8.59 8.05
CA GLN A 203 -6.82 -8.30 9.49
C GLN A 203 -7.30 -9.49 10.34
N ASP A 204 -6.87 -9.50 11.60
CA ASP A 204 -7.28 -10.51 12.57
C ASP A 204 -8.71 -10.27 13.04
N TYR A 205 -9.58 -11.21 12.74
CA TYR A 205 -10.92 -11.30 13.32
C TYR A 205 -11.35 -12.77 13.35
N GLN A 206 -12.49 -13.03 13.97
CA GLN A 206 -13.11 -14.35 13.99
C GLN A 206 -14.52 -14.29 13.42
N VAL A 207 -14.99 -15.43 12.94
CA VAL A 207 -16.38 -15.64 12.53
C VAL A 207 -16.89 -16.95 13.14
N ALA A 208 -18.19 -17.03 13.39
CA ALA A 208 -18.85 -18.29 13.74
C ALA A 208 -19.04 -19.15 12.48
N TYR A 209 -20.28 -19.29 12.00
CA TYR A 209 -20.60 -20.03 10.78
C TYR A 209 -20.79 -19.19 9.48
N PRO A 210 -20.59 -17.84 9.42
CA PRO A 210 -20.44 -17.15 8.13
C PRO A 210 -19.32 -17.78 7.29
N ASP A 211 -19.34 -17.61 5.97
CA ASP A 211 -18.31 -18.20 5.09
C ASP A 211 -16.91 -17.72 5.45
N CYS A 212 -16.75 -16.40 5.58
CA CYS A 212 -15.43 -15.82 5.79
C CYS A 212 -15.38 -14.44 6.46
N SER A 213 -16.48 -13.68 6.51
CA SER A 213 -16.50 -12.32 7.04
C SER A 213 -17.72 -12.07 7.95
N PRO A 214 -17.60 -11.20 8.98
CA PRO A 214 -18.71 -10.82 9.86
C PRO A 214 -19.85 -10.07 9.16
N VAL A 215 -19.55 -9.26 8.13
CA VAL A 215 -20.53 -8.39 7.47
C VAL A 215 -20.30 -8.40 5.97
N LEU A 216 -21.37 -8.57 5.20
CA LEU A 216 -21.40 -8.36 3.75
C LEU A 216 -22.27 -7.14 3.42
N ILE A 217 -21.76 -6.23 2.59
CA ILE A 217 -22.47 -5.03 2.14
C ILE A 217 -22.61 -5.05 0.62
N ILE A 218 -23.79 -4.71 0.11
CA ILE A 218 -24.11 -4.59 -1.32
C ILE A 218 -24.97 -3.34 -1.53
N SER A 219 -24.78 -2.62 -2.65
CA SER A 219 -25.67 -1.51 -2.99
C SER A 219 -26.88 -1.93 -3.84
N GLU A 220 -28.00 -1.21 -3.69
CA GLU A 220 -29.16 -1.37 -4.58
C GLU A 220 -28.80 -1.06 -6.04
N ALA A 221 -27.91 -0.10 -6.27
CA ALA A 221 -27.43 0.27 -7.60
C ALA A 221 -26.68 -0.88 -8.29
N SER A 222 -25.83 -1.61 -7.56
CA SER A 222 -25.17 -2.83 -8.07
C SER A 222 -26.17 -3.91 -8.48
N LEU A 223 -27.22 -4.12 -7.68
CA LEU A 223 -28.28 -5.09 -8.01
C LEU A 223 -29.10 -4.62 -9.21
N ALA A 224 -29.42 -3.33 -9.29
CA ALA A 224 -30.13 -2.74 -10.42
C ALA A 224 -29.33 -2.92 -11.72
N ASP A 225 -28.02 -2.61 -11.73
CA ASP A 225 -27.14 -2.84 -12.87
C ASP A 225 -27.15 -4.31 -13.31
N LEU A 226 -26.96 -5.25 -12.38
CA LEU A 226 -27.01 -6.69 -12.69
C LEU A 226 -28.36 -7.07 -13.30
N ASN A 227 -29.46 -6.58 -12.71
CA ASN A 227 -30.79 -6.85 -13.21
C ASN A 227 -31.03 -6.28 -14.60
N THR A 228 -30.37 -5.20 -15.04
CA THR A 228 -30.47 -4.74 -16.44
C THR A 228 -29.93 -5.75 -17.45
N ARG A 229 -29.05 -6.66 -17.02
CA ARG A 229 -28.34 -7.64 -17.85
C ARG A 229 -28.97 -9.04 -17.82
N LEU A 230 -30.02 -9.23 -17.02
CA LEU A 230 -30.69 -10.53 -16.82
C LEU A 230 -32.08 -10.55 -17.45
N GLU A 231 -32.45 -11.69 -18.04
CA GLU A 231 -33.82 -11.95 -18.49
C GLU A 231 -34.76 -12.11 -17.27
N LYS A 232 -34.50 -13.12 -16.42
CA LYS A 232 -35.17 -13.29 -15.13
C LYS A 232 -34.46 -12.45 -14.07
N LYS A 233 -35.14 -11.43 -13.56
CA LYS A 233 -34.58 -10.56 -12.51
C LYS A 233 -34.38 -11.34 -11.21
N VAL A 234 -33.32 -10.99 -10.50
CA VAL A 234 -32.93 -11.57 -9.22
C VAL A 234 -33.13 -10.58 -8.08
N LYS A 235 -33.36 -11.12 -6.88
CA LYS A 235 -33.57 -10.34 -5.66
C LYS A 235 -32.28 -10.22 -4.84
N MET A 236 -32.20 -9.22 -3.97
CA MET A 236 -31.05 -9.03 -3.08
C MET A 236 -30.81 -10.24 -2.17
N ASP A 237 -31.88 -10.92 -1.77
CA ASP A 237 -31.90 -12.14 -0.95
C ASP A 237 -31.00 -13.26 -1.49
N GLN A 238 -30.86 -13.38 -2.81
CA GLN A 238 -29.96 -14.36 -3.45
C GLN A 238 -28.48 -14.08 -3.12
N PHE A 239 -28.15 -12.82 -2.86
CA PHE A 239 -26.77 -12.41 -2.54
C PHE A 239 -26.46 -12.40 -1.05
N ARG A 240 -27.50 -12.45 -0.21
CA ARG A 240 -27.45 -12.57 1.25
C ARG A 240 -26.59 -11.51 1.97
N PRO A 241 -26.63 -10.21 1.57
CA PRO A 241 -25.92 -9.17 2.29
C PRO A 241 -26.50 -8.98 3.68
N ASN A 242 -25.69 -8.49 4.61
CA ASN A 242 -26.18 -8.06 5.92
C ASN A 242 -26.67 -6.62 5.90
N ILE A 243 -26.08 -5.78 5.05
CA ILE A 243 -26.42 -4.36 4.91
C ILE A 243 -26.62 -4.07 3.43
N VAL A 244 -27.76 -3.51 3.08
CA VAL A 244 -28.04 -2.97 1.75
C VAL A 244 -27.94 -1.45 1.80
N VAL A 245 -27.25 -0.86 0.82
CA VAL A 245 -27.02 0.59 0.76
C VAL A 245 -27.66 1.19 -0.49
N THR A 246 -28.30 2.34 -0.33
CA THR A 246 -28.88 3.13 -1.42
C THR A 246 -28.22 4.51 -1.53
N GLY A 247 -28.49 5.23 -2.61
CA GLY A 247 -27.98 6.58 -2.85
C GLY A 247 -26.50 6.64 -3.23
N CYS A 248 -26.00 5.61 -3.93
CA CYS A 248 -24.65 5.51 -4.47
C CYS A 248 -24.67 4.97 -5.91
N ASP A 249 -23.56 5.10 -6.62
CA ASP A 249 -23.45 4.54 -7.98
C ASP A 249 -23.27 3.02 -7.95
N ALA A 250 -23.55 2.36 -9.09
CA ALA A 250 -23.37 0.92 -9.22
C ALA A 250 -21.92 0.53 -8.96
N PHE A 251 -21.72 -0.42 -8.05
CA PHE A 251 -20.42 -0.92 -7.59
C PHE A 251 -19.55 0.11 -6.86
N GLU A 252 -20.08 1.27 -6.47
CA GLU A 252 -19.31 2.27 -5.71
C GLU A 252 -18.78 1.70 -4.38
N GLU A 253 -19.49 0.70 -3.82
CA GLU A 253 -19.08 -0.02 -2.62
C GLU A 253 -17.69 -0.66 -2.74
N ASP A 254 -17.24 -0.96 -3.97
CA ASP A 254 -15.91 -1.48 -4.24
C ASP A 254 -14.80 -0.51 -3.79
N THR A 255 -15.09 0.79 -3.66
CA THR A 255 -14.12 1.83 -3.30
C THR A 255 -14.11 2.19 -1.81
N TRP A 256 -14.99 1.62 -1.01
CA TRP A 256 -15.21 2.00 0.37
C TRP A 256 -14.27 1.23 1.32
N ASP A 257 -13.05 1.74 1.54
CA ASP A 257 -12.05 1.02 2.36
C ASP A 257 -12.36 1.01 3.87
N GLU A 258 -12.75 2.16 4.41
CA GLU A 258 -13.13 2.34 5.81
C GLU A 258 -14.45 3.10 5.84
N ILE A 259 -15.45 2.56 6.53
CA ILE A 259 -16.78 3.16 6.62
C ILE A 259 -17.25 3.29 8.06
N ARG A 260 -18.16 4.24 8.26
CA ARG A 260 -18.91 4.43 9.50
C ARG A 260 -20.40 4.49 9.19
N ILE A 261 -21.17 3.69 9.91
CA ILE A 261 -22.63 3.68 9.86
C ILE A 261 -23.13 3.75 11.30
N GLY A 262 -23.94 4.77 11.61
CA GLY A 262 -24.33 5.07 13.00
C GLY A 262 -23.12 5.21 13.93
N SER A 263 -23.04 4.32 14.92
CA SER A 263 -21.94 4.28 15.90
C SER A 263 -20.83 3.27 15.59
N THR A 264 -21.02 2.47 14.55
CA THR A 264 -20.17 1.35 14.12
C THR A 264 -19.12 1.82 13.11
N GLU A 265 -17.88 1.35 13.27
CA GLU A 265 -16.81 1.53 12.28
C GLU A 265 -16.40 0.17 11.71
N MET A 266 -16.31 0.08 10.39
CA MET A 266 -16.00 -1.14 9.66
C MET A 266 -14.88 -0.90 8.65
N LYS A 267 -14.13 -1.95 8.36
CA LYS A 267 -13.05 -1.91 7.37
C LYS A 267 -13.18 -3.01 6.34
N LYS A 268 -12.97 -2.65 5.09
CA LYS A 268 -12.98 -3.55 3.95
C LYS A 268 -11.97 -4.67 4.13
N VAL A 269 -12.44 -5.88 3.90
CA VAL A 269 -11.64 -7.12 3.88
C VAL A 269 -11.26 -7.44 2.45
N LEU A 270 -12.26 -7.71 1.60
CA LEU A 270 -12.13 -8.07 0.19
C LEU A 270 -13.50 -8.10 -0.49
N ALA A 271 -13.52 -8.14 -1.82
CA ALA A 271 -14.75 -8.31 -2.58
C ALA A 271 -15.30 -9.73 -2.43
N CYS A 272 -16.63 -9.90 -2.39
CA CYS A 272 -17.26 -11.19 -2.20
C CYS A 272 -17.22 -12.01 -3.51
N PRO A 273 -16.45 -13.12 -3.59
CA PRO A 273 -16.52 -14.02 -4.72
C PRO A 273 -17.84 -14.79 -4.68
N ARG A 274 -18.61 -14.70 -5.76
CA ARG A 274 -19.92 -15.36 -5.85
C ARG A 274 -19.78 -16.81 -6.29
N CYS A 275 -20.62 -17.65 -5.71
CA CYS A 275 -20.68 -19.08 -5.99
C CYS A 275 -22.10 -19.49 -6.38
N ILE A 276 -22.31 -20.77 -6.70
CA ILE A 276 -23.61 -21.33 -7.11
C ILE A 276 -24.76 -21.05 -6.13
N MET A 277 -24.48 -20.70 -4.87
CA MET A 277 -25.53 -20.32 -3.91
C MET A 277 -26.38 -19.12 -4.41
N THR A 278 -25.83 -18.21 -5.21
CA THR A 278 -26.60 -17.08 -5.77
C THR A 278 -27.68 -17.51 -6.73
N THR A 279 -27.64 -18.74 -7.23
CA THR A 279 -28.58 -19.24 -8.24
C THR A 279 -29.73 -20.04 -7.62
N VAL A 280 -29.74 -20.17 -6.29
CA VAL A 280 -30.88 -20.71 -5.54
C VAL A 280 -31.94 -19.62 -5.42
N ASP A 281 -33.12 -19.89 -5.94
CA ASP A 281 -34.28 -19.01 -5.80
C ASP A 281 -34.78 -19.04 -4.33
N PRO A 282 -34.82 -17.91 -3.62
CA PRO A 282 -35.10 -17.87 -2.18
C PRO A 282 -36.56 -18.16 -1.83
N ASP A 283 -37.48 -18.06 -2.80
CA ASP A 283 -38.91 -18.29 -2.59
C ASP A 283 -39.28 -19.75 -2.86
N THR A 284 -38.57 -20.41 -3.78
CA THR A 284 -38.88 -21.79 -4.21
C THR A 284 -37.87 -22.83 -3.74
N GLY A 285 -36.66 -22.43 -3.36
CA GLY A 285 -35.57 -23.34 -3.01
C GLY A 285 -35.07 -24.16 -4.19
N VAL A 286 -35.27 -23.69 -5.43
CA VAL A 286 -34.82 -24.36 -6.66
C VAL A 286 -33.54 -23.71 -7.18
N ILE A 287 -32.57 -24.53 -7.60
CA ILE A 287 -31.33 -24.06 -8.25
C ILE A 287 -31.59 -23.82 -9.74
N ASP A 288 -31.35 -22.60 -10.20
CA ASP A 288 -30.98 -22.33 -11.59
C ASP A 288 -29.49 -22.65 -11.74
N ARG A 289 -29.05 -23.50 -12.67
CA ARG A 289 -27.62 -23.86 -12.74
C ARG A 289 -26.75 -22.83 -13.45
N LYS A 290 -27.34 -21.75 -13.98
CA LYS A 290 -26.65 -20.73 -14.77
C LYS A 290 -26.72 -19.35 -14.14
N GLU A 291 -27.94 -18.82 -13.95
CA GLU A 291 -28.13 -17.41 -13.59
C GLU A 291 -28.32 -17.19 -12.08
N PRO A 292 -27.84 -16.07 -11.51
CA PRO A 292 -27.19 -14.92 -12.17
C PRO A 292 -25.66 -15.07 -12.34
N LEU A 293 -25.11 -16.27 -12.11
CA LEU A 293 -23.67 -16.46 -11.98
C LEU A 293 -22.94 -16.39 -13.32
N GLU A 294 -23.53 -16.89 -14.41
CA GLU A 294 -22.99 -16.74 -15.77
C GLU A 294 -22.95 -15.27 -16.19
N THR A 295 -24.05 -14.54 -16.01
CA THR A 295 -24.06 -13.10 -16.29
C THR A 295 -23.00 -12.36 -15.47
N LEU A 296 -22.89 -12.61 -14.17
CA LEU A 296 -21.83 -12.01 -13.35
C LEU A 296 -20.42 -12.35 -13.85
N LYS A 297 -20.16 -13.58 -14.30
CA LYS A 297 -18.85 -13.97 -14.89
C LYS A 297 -18.53 -13.22 -16.17
N SER A 298 -19.52 -12.72 -16.91
CA SER A 298 -19.28 -12.00 -18.16
C SER A 298 -18.62 -10.62 -17.96
N TYR A 299 -18.84 -9.97 -16.80
CA TYR A 299 -18.41 -8.57 -16.61
C TYR A 299 -17.88 -8.22 -15.21
N ARG A 300 -17.99 -9.12 -14.22
CA ARG A 300 -17.57 -8.87 -12.82
C ARG A 300 -16.46 -9.81 -12.35
N LEU A 301 -15.62 -10.31 -13.27
CA LEU A 301 -14.42 -11.05 -12.85
C LEU A 301 -13.41 -10.12 -12.18
N CYS A 302 -12.64 -10.68 -11.24
CA CYS A 302 -11.58 -9.92 -10.59
C CYS A 302 -10.49 -9.51 -11.59
N ASN A 303 -9.71 -8.49 -11.21
CA ASN A 303 -8.50 -8.16 -11.95
C ASN A 303 -7.55 -9.37 -11.97
N PRO A 304 -6.78 -9.59 -13.05
CA PRO A 304 -5.84 -10.71 -13.12
C PRO A 304 -4.85 -10.78 -11.94
N SER A 305 -4.47 -9.63 -11.37
CA SER A 305 -3.58 -9.49 -10.21
C SER A 305 -4.18 -10.00 -8.89
N GLU A 306 -5.49 -10.27 -8.85
CA GLU A 306 -6.21 -10.77 -7.67
C GLU A 306 -6.73 -12.20 -7.88
N LYS A 307 -6.37 -12.83 -9.00
CA LYS A 307 -6.85 -14.17 -9.41
C LYS A 307 -6.44 -15.28 -8.43
N GLN A 308 -5.32 -15.11 -7.73
CA GLN A 308 -4.89 -15.99 -6.65
C GLN A 308 -5.85 -15.97 -5.44
N ILE A 309 -6.61 -14.89 -5.25
CA ILE A 309 -7.60 -14.75 -4.18
C ILE A 309 -8.96 -15.26 -4.67
N TYR A 310 -9.43 -14.76 -5.81
CA TYR A 310 -10.82 -14.96 -6.26
C TYR A 310 -11.00 -16.07 -7.31
N LYS A 311 -9.90 -16.56 -7.88
CA LYS A 311 -9.88 -17.55 -8.96
C LYS A 311 -10.71 -17.07 -10.16
N SER A 312 -11.70 -17.84 -10.59
CA SER A 312 -12.64 -17.49 -11.67
C SER A 312 -14.01 -17.05 -11.14
N SER A 313 -14.10 -16.72 -9.87
CA SER A 313 -15.36 -16.30 -9.25
C SER A 313 -15.62 -14.82 -9.57
N PRO A 314 -16.83 -14.45 -10.03
CA PRO A 314 -17.16 -13.04 -10.19
C PRO A 314 -17.40 -12.38 -8.83
N LEU A 315 -17.28 -11.06 -8.78
CA LEU A 315 -17.29 -10.24 -7.58
C LEU A 315 -18.58 -9.44 -7.47
N PHE A 316 -19.30 -9.61 -6.36
CA PHE A 316 -20.53 -8.86 -6.10
C PHE A 316 -20.76 -8.68 -4.59
N GLY A 317 -20.64 -7.44 -4.13
CA GLY A 317 -20.63 -7.08 -2.70
C GLY A 317 -19.25 -7.11 -2.07
N ILE A 318 -19.13 -6.48 -0.90
CA ILE A 318 -17.87 -6.29 -0.18
C ILE A 318 -17.98 -6.84 1.25
N TYR A 319 -16.97 -7.61 1.65
CA TYR A 319 -16.81 -8.10 3.01
C TYR A 319 -16.15 -7.07 3.91
N TYR A 320 -16.64 -6.95 5.13
CA TYR A 320 -16.14 -6.01 6.15
C TYR A 320 -15.84 -6.70 7.48
N SER A 321 -14.74 -6.29 8.10
CA SER A 321 -14.44 -6.53 9.51
C SER A 321 -15.01 -5.37 10.34
N VAL A 322 -15.25 -5.63 11.63
CA VAL A 322 -15.79 -4.64 12.57
C VAL A 322 -14.64 -4.10 13.43
N GLU A 323 -14.29 -2.83 13.21
CA GLU A 323 -13.23 -2.14 13.97
C GLU A 323 -13.77 -1.55 15.28
N LYS A 324 -15.02 -1.08 15.25
CA LYS A 324 -15.72 -0.55 16.41
C LYS A 324 -17.15 -1.06 16.43
N ILE A 325 -17.46 -1.83 17.48
CA ILE A 325 -18.80 -2.32 17.77
C ILE A 325 -19.72 -1.12 18.05
N GLY A 326 -20.95 -1.21 17.55
CA GLY A 326 -21.98 -0.19 17.73
C GLY A 326 -23.33 -0.64 17.20
N SER A 327 -24.31 0.24 17.29
CA SER A 327 -25.61 0.10 16.65
C SER A 327 -25.66 0.86 15.32
N LEU A 328 -26.45 0.31 14.40
CA LEU A 328 -26.81 0.91 13.12
C LEU A 328 -28.28 0.59 12.79
N LYS A 329 -28.93 1.49 12.05
CA LYS A 329 -30.36 1.40 11.71
C LYS A 329 -30.60 1.62 10.23
N VAL A 330 -31.73 1.13 9.73
CA VAL A 330 -32.25 1.54 8.43
C VAL A 330 -32.43 3.06 8.42
N GLY A 331 -32.01 3.72 7.34
CA GLY A 331 -31.97 5.16 7.22
C GLY A 331 -30.69 5.82 7.74
N ASP A 332 -29.78 5.08 8.40
CA ASP A 332 -28.51 5.66 8.82
C ASP A 332 -27.65 6.06 7.60
N PRO A 333 -27.05 7.25 7.59
CA PRO A 333 -26.09 7.63 6.56
C PRO A 333 -24.84 6.75 6.62
N VAL A 334 -24.38 6.32 5.45
CA VAL A 334 -23.13 5.60 5.27
C VAL A 334 -22.04 6.60 4.98
N TYR A 335 -21.07 6.71 5.88
CA TYR A 335 -19.93 7.60 5.71
C TYR A 335 -18.67 6.82 5.34
N LYS A 336 -18.08 7.13 4.19
CA LYS A 336 -16.69 6.78 3.89
C LYS A 336 -15.77 7.62 4.78
N MET A 337 -14.90 6.94 5.53
CA MET A 337 -13.92 7.59 6.39
C MET A 337 -12.72 8.04 5.56
N VAL A 338 -12.75 9.30 5.16
CA VAL A 338 -11.64 9.94 4.46
C VAL A 338 -10.67 10.44 5.51
N SER A 339 -9.44 9.96 5.47
CA SER A 339 -8.40 10.46 6.36
C SER A 339 -8.11 11.93 6.05
N ASP A 340 -8.35 12.87 6.99
CA ASP A 340 -7.70 14.18 6.92
C ASP A 340 -6.20 13.96 7.24
N VAL A 341 -5.45 13.53 6.24
CA VAL A 341 -3.99 13.64 6.26
C VAL A 341 -3.59 14.69 5.23
N GLY A 342 -4.17 15.87 5.42
CA GLY A 342 -3.46 17.13 5.26
C GLY A 342 -3.25 17.74 6.65
N LYS A 343 -2.00 17.75 7.13
CA LYS A 343 -1.48 18.38 8.37
C LYS A 343 -1.67 17.59 9.67
N GLY A 344 -0.54 17.07 10.18
CA GLY A 344 -0.31 17.04 11.63
C GLY A 344 -0.65 15.75 12.37
N ARG A 345 0.01 14.64 12.05
CA ARG A 345 0.41 13.69 13.08
C ARG A 345 1.83 13.20 12.84
N LEU A 346 2.77 13.78 13.58
CA LEU A 346 4.00 13.10 13.94
C LEU A 346 3.61 11.80 14.68
N CYS A 347 3.65 10.67 13.99
CA CYS A 347 4.10 9.46 14.66
C CYS A 347 5.62 9.55 14.73
N CYS A 348 6.10 9.87 15.94
CA CYS A 348 7.43 9.51 16.40
C CYS A 348 7.68 8.05 15.98
N GLY A 349 8.47 7.87 14.91
CA GLY A 349 9.03 6.60 14.55
C GLY A 349 10.00 6.17 15.64
N ARG A 350 9.82 4.94 16.10
CA ARG A 350 10.87 4.00 16.51
C ARG A 350 12.20 4.66 16.91
N ARG A 351 12.27 5.02 18.19
CA ARG A 351 13.37 4.61 19.07
C ARG A 351 12.75 4.00 20.32
N CYS A 352 12.28 2.76 20.20
CA CYS A 352 11.92 1.86 21.32
C CYS A 352 12.18 0.41 20.89
N LEU A 353 13.45 0.14 20.61
CA LEU A 353 14.23 -1.10 20.79
C LEU A 353 15.57 -0.50 21.25
N ASP A 354 16.17 -0.71 22.42
CA ASP A 354 16.04 -1.70 23.48
C ASP A 354 16.34 -1.02 24.82
N VAL A 355 15.46 -1.17 25.82
CA VAL A 355 15.83 -1.02 27.25
C VAL A 355 15.66 -2.35 28.00
N ALA A 356 15.06 -3.36 27.35
CA ALA A 356 14.96 -4.72 27.88
C ALA A 356 16.27 -5.53 27.72
N ALA A 357 17.17 -5.17 26.79
CA ALA A 357 18.45 -5.86 26.61
C ALA A 357 19.57 -5.37 27.55
N THR A 358 19.37 -4.26 28.27
CA THR A 358 20.36 -3.72 29.22
C THR A 358 20.03 -4.08 30.68
N LEU A 359 18.77 -4.40 30.99
CA LEU A 359 18.36 -4.83 32.34
C LEU A 359 18.72 -6.30 32.63
N SER A 360 18.74 -7.18 31.62
CA SER A 360 19.24 -8.57 31.80
C SER A 360 20.77 -8.68 31.95
N ARG A 361 21.53 -7.62 31.65
CA ARG A 361 23.00 -7.59 31.83
C ARG A 361 23.46 -6.91 33.12
N VAL A 362 22.59 -6.16 33.80
CA VAL A 362 22.88 -5.59 35.13
C VAL A 362 22.38 -6.52 36.26
N GLN A 363 21.33 -7.31 36.02
CA GLN A 363 20.85 -8.32 36.97
C GLN A 363 21.74 -9.57 37.07
N MET A 364 22.63 -9.80 36.09
CA MET A 364 23.61 -10.89 36.10
C MET A 364 24.93 -10.51 36.81
N PHE A 365 25.19 -9.22 37.05
CA PHE A 365 26.40 -8.72 37.71
C PHE A 365 26.24 -8.57 39.24
N LEU A 366 25.02 -8.54 39.76
CA LEU A 366 24.72 -8.48 41.21
C LEU A 366 24.43 -9.86 41.85
N ARG A 367 24.70 -10.96 41.15
CA ARG A 367 24.71 -12.33 41.71
C ARG A 367 26.12 -12.92 41.89
N PHE A 368 27.18 -12.14 41.69
CA PHE A 368 28.57 -12.62 41.75
C PHE A 368 29.44 -11.98 42.86
N VAL A 369 28.83 -11.32 43.84
CA VAL A 369 29.51 -10.95 45.09
C VAL A 369 28.69 -11.51 46.24
N GLY A 370 29.05 -12.71 46.69
CA GLY A 370 28.42 -13.32 47.85
C GLY A 370 28.35 -14.83 47.79
N ARG A 371 29.50 -15.50 47.81
CA ARG A 371 29.67 -16.81 48.50
C ARG A 371 31.17 -17.12 48.63
N GLY A 372 31.56 -17.36 49.87
CA GLY A 372 32.94 -17.45 50.34
C GLY A 372 33.66 -18.76 50.00
N HIS A 373 34.96 -18.72 50.30
CA HIS A 373 35.98 -19.76 50.23
C HIS A 373 35.64 -21.07 50.96
N HIS A 374 36.08 -22.22 50.43
CA HIS A 374 37.34 -22.90 50.83
C HIS A 374 37.70 -24.09 49.89
N PRO A 375 38.97 -24.57 49.87
CA PRO A 375 39.62 -25.24 48.74
C PRO A 375 40.06 -26.70 48.99
N SER A 376 40.34 -27.43 47.90
CA SER A 376 41.30 -28.57 47.76
C SER A 376 40.95 -29.26 46.42
N SER A 377 41.82 -29.76 45.55
CA SER A 377 43.23 -30.11 45.57
C SER A 377 43.64 -30.40 44.11
N SER A 378 44.88 -30.06 43.76
CA SER A 378 45.66 -30.59 42.62
C SER A 378 45.85 -32.14 42.72
N PRO A 379 46.52 -32.88 41.80
CA PRO A 379 47.43 -32.43 40.73
C PRO A 379 47.41 -33.23 39.38
N HIS A 380 47.97 -32.62 38.30
CA HIS A 380 48.95 -33.11 37.29
C HIS A 380 49.02 -34.59 36.78
N PRO A 381 49.86 -34.95 35.76
CA PRO A 381 50.40 -34.22 34.59
C PRO A 381 50.58 -35.10 33.29
N ARG A 382 51.33 -34.54 32.32
CA ARG A 382 52.18 -35.17 31.27
C ARG A 382 51.50 -35.52 29.93
N ALA A 383 52.12 -35.38 28.76
CA ALA A 383 53.41 -34.82 28.34
C ALA A 383 53.47 -34.81 26.80
N GLY A 384 54.44 -34.09 26.23
CA GLY A 384 54.99 -34.32 24.88
C GLY A 384 54.60 -33.26 23.86
N ALA A 385 55.37 -32.19 23.70
CA ALA A 385 56.54 -32.07 22.79
C ALA A 385 56.11 -31.77 21.34
N GLY A 386 56.62 -30.77 20.63
CA GLY A 386 57.67 -29.80 20.92
C GLY A 386 57.61 -28.62 19.94
N ALA A 387 58.07 -27.47 20.43
CA ALA A 387 58.42 -26.27 19.67
C ALA A 387 59.70 -26.54 18.84
N HIS A 388 60.04 -25.76 17.82
CA HIS A 388 60.69 -24.43 17.89
C HIS A 388 60.73 -23.89 16.43
N VAL A 389 60.80 -22.59 16.12
CA VAL A 389 61.82 -21.62 16.53
C VAL A 389 61.28 -20.18 16.37
N THR A 390 61.48 -19.42 17.46
CA THR A 390 61.44 -17.96 17.71
C THR A 390 62.39 -17.13 16.84
N ALA A 391 62.10 -15.85 16.54
CA ALA A 391 62.65 -14.63 17.18
C ALA A 391 63.18 -13.69 16.06
N VAL A 392 63.37 -12.37 16.13
CA VAL A 392 63.21 -11.31 17.14
C VAL A 392 63.29 -9.96 16.38
N THR A 393 62.68 -8.94 16.98
CA THR A 393 62.66 -7.52 16.61
C THR A 393 63.99 -6.75 16.72
N ARG A 394 64.03 -5.54 16.09
CA ARG A 394 64.87 -4.31 16.31
C ARG A 394 65.81 -4.04 15.12
N ARG A 395 66.09 -2.81 14.67
CA ARG A 395 66.04 -1.45 15.27
C ARG A 395 66.10 -0.39 14.14
N ALA A 396 65.73 0.84 14.48
CA ALA A 396 65.81 2.11 13.74
C ALA A 396 67.26 2.58 13.42
N PRO A 397 67.56 3.89 13.25
CA PRO A 397 67.18 4.92 12.25
C PRO A 397 68.43 5.53 11.55
N ARG A 398 68.26 6.49 10.59
CA ARG A 398 69.01 7.78 10.52
C ARG A 398 68.67 8.64 9.28
N THR A 399 68.30 9.89 9.58
CA THR A 399 68.43 11.18 8.85
C THR A 399 69.91 11.52 8.55
N PRO A 400 70.33 12.56 7.77
CA PRO A 400 69.93 13.99 7.80
C PRO A 400 69.89 14.66 6.38
N ALA A 401 69.67 15.95 6.09
CA ALA A 401 69.59 17.28 6.74
C ALA A 401 68.70 18.20 5.83
N ALA A 402 67.79 19.06 6.31
CA ALA A 402 67.95 20.51 6.63
C ALA A 402 68.65 21.34 5.53
N CYS A 403 68.12 22.47 5.00
CA CYS A 403 67.74 23.76 5.61
C CYS A 403 66.90 24.56 4.56
N SER A 404 66.05 25.56 4.79
CA SER A 404 65.73 26.52 5.88
C SER A 404 64.37 27.17 5.52
N ARG A 405 63.34 27.28 6.39
CA ARG A 405 63.05 28.25 7.48
C ARG A 405 62.98 29.71 6.96
N TRP A 406 61.89 30.49 7.07
CA TRP A 406 61.09 31.00 8.21
C TRP A 406 59.74 31.56 7.65
N ALA A 407 58.66 31.92 8.35
CA ALA A 407 58.04 31.64 9.65
C ALA A 407 56.72 32.45 9.71
N MET A 408 55.68 31.92 10.39
CA MET A 408 54.51 32.59 10.99
C MET A 408 53.51 33.33 10.06
N GLY A 409 52.19 33.29 10.23
CA GLY A 409 51.30 32.81 11.29
C GLY A 409 50.04 33.70 11.35
N SER A 410 48.91 33.12 11.75
CA SER A 410 47.66 33.77 12.20
C SER A 410 46.47 33.93 11.22
N SER A 411 45.39 33.23 11.60
CA SER A 411 44.04 33.75 11.87
C SER A 411 43.08 34.19 10.76
N ALA A 412 41.81 34.01 11.11
CA ALA A 412 40.60 34.67 10.61
C ALA A 412 40.04 34.18 9.26
N GLY A 413 38.80 33.68 9.35
CA GLY A 413 37.92 33.65 8.19
C GLY A 413 37.54 35.05 7.74
N ASN A 414 36.96 35.15 6.55
CA ASN A 414 36.09 36.25 6.21
C ASN A 414 35.06 35.83 5.16
N HIS A 415 33.81 35.87 5.59
CA HIS A 415 32.65 36.13 4.75
C HIS A 415 32.73 37.59 4.28
N LEU A 416 32.46 37.84 2.99
CA LEU A 416 32.24 39.18 2.47
C LEU A 416 30.73 39.48 2.43
N TYR A 417 30.35 40.62 3.01
CA TYR A 417 28.99 41.16 3.11
C TYR A 417 28.74 42.25 2.06
N VAL A 418 27.49 42.41 1.63
CA VAL A 418 26.98 43.60 0.94
C VAL A 418 26.25 44.50 1.95
N ARG A 419 26.55 45.80 1.88
CA ARG A 419 26.21 46.89 2.81
C ARG A 419 24.90 47.57 2.39
N VAL A 420 24.03 47.90 3.34
CA VAL A 420 23.00 48.95 3.17
C VAL A 420 23.10 49.91 4.37
N LEU A 421 23.23 51.19 4.08
CA LEU A 421 23.45 52.30 5.01
C LEU A 421 22.13 52.77 5.66
N ARG A 422 22.18 53.13 6.95
CA ARG A 422 21.32 54.16 7.55
C ARG A 422 22.12 55.01 8.55
N LEU A 423 21.81 56.31 8.52
CA LEU A 423 22.42 57.42 9.24
C LEU A 423 21.99 57.49 10.73
N PRO A 424 22.67 58.31 11.57
CA PRO A 424 22.68 58.18 13.03
C PRO A 424 21.65 59.09 13.75
N GLU A 425 21.29 58.71 14.97
CA GLU A 425 20.63 59.60 15.95
C GLU A 425 21.44 59.68 17.27
N PRO A 426 21.32 60.78 18.04
CA PRO A 426 22.35 61.30 18.94
C PRO A 426 22.14 60.89 20.42
N PRO A 427 23.03 61.29 21.37
CA PRO A 427 23.27 60.56 22.61
C PRO A 427 22.39 60.98 23.80
N ARG A 428 22.43 60.11 24.80
CA ARG A 428 21.77 60.15 26.13
C ARG A 428 22.05 61.44 26.92
N PRO A 429 21.26 61.68 27.98
CA PRO A 429 21.83 62.12 29.25
C PRO A 429 21.69 61.07 30.35
N SER A 430 22.69 61.10 31.23
CA SER A 430 22.84 60.39 32.50
C SER A 430 21.79 60.83 33.55
N TRP A 431 21.74 60.14 34.69
CA TRP A 431 21.92 60.67 36.05
C TRP A 431 21.68 59.52 37.07
N LEU A 432 22.65 59.36 37.99
CA LEU A 432 22.67 58.75 39.35
C LEU A 432 21.83 57.47 39.61
N GLY A 433 22.34 56.38 40.17
CA GLY A 433 23.26 56.27 41.31
C GLY A 433 22.57 55.48 42.43
N THR A 434 22.94 54.21 42.61
CA THR A 434 22.93 53.37 43.83
C THR A 434 21.86 53.60 44.93
N ALA A 435 21.04 52.58 45.23
CA ALA A 435 21.04 51.84 46.52
C ALA A 435 19.76 50.98 46.76
N ALA A 436 20.00 49.82 47.38
CA ALA A 436 19.14 49.10 48.35
C ALA A 436 17.82 48.42 47.91
N LEU A 437 17.91 47.08 47.84
CA LEU A 437 17.10 46.09 48.58
C LEU A 437 15.66 46.46 49.01
N GLY A 438 14.69 45.74 48.46
CA GLY A 438 13.36 45.55 49.06
C GLY A 438 12.28 45.34 48.00
N LEU A 439 11.45 44.31 48.16
CA LEU A 439 10.33 43.87 47.28
C LEU A 439 10.80 42.97 46.12
N GLY A 440 10.75 41.64 46.20
CA GLY A 440 9.71 40.81 46.81
C GLY A 440 8.77 40.27 45.72
N LEU A 441 9.27 39.30 44.95
CA LEU A 441 8.54 38.20 44.28
C LEU A 441 7.38 38.48 43.28
N GLY A 442 6.85 39.70 43.14
CA GLY A 442 5.75 39.99 42.19
C GLY A 442 6.20 40.30 40.75
N ALA A 443 7.34 40.97 40.57
CA ALA A 443 7.78 41.47 39.26
C ALA A 443 8.45 40.41 38.37
N VAL A 444 8.98 39.34 38.96
CA VAL A 444 9.64 38.24 38.21
C VAL A 444 8.60 37.35 37.50
N ALA A 445 7.40 37.19 38.07
CA ALA A 445 6.32 36.40 37.45
C ALA A 445 5.73 37.08 36.20
N LEU A 446 5.58 38.41 36.22
CA LEU A 446 5.10 39.20 35.07
C LEU A 446 6.17 39.36 33.98
N GLY A 447 7.45 39.49 34.36
CA GLY A 447 8.58 39.51 33.42
C GLY A 447 8.80 38.17 32.71
N LEU A 448 8.64 37.05 33.42
CA LEU A 448 8.72 35.71 32.82
C LEU A 448 7.48 35.39 31.95
N GLY A 449 6.30 35.89 32.32
CA GLY A 449 5.07 35.74 31.53
C GLY A 449 5.10 36.48 30.19
N LEU A 450 5.54 37.75 30.18
CA LEU A 450 5.67 38.54 28.95
C LEU A 450 6.85 38.06 28.09
N GLY A 451 7.95 37.63 28.72
CA GLY A 451 9.06 36.96 28.05
C GLY A 451 8.64 35.69 27.33
N ALA A 452 7.79 34.86 27.95
CA ALA A 452 7.27 33.62 27.36
C ALA A 452 6.33 33.87 26.16
N VAL A 453 5.54 34.96 26.16
CA VAL A 453 4.66 35.33 25.04
C VAL A 453 5.46 35.93 23.88
N ALA A 454 6.49 36.72 24.15
CA ALA A 454 7.40 37.25 23.13
C ALA A 454 8.29 36.16 22.51
N LEU A 455 8.86 35.28 23.35
CA LEU A 455 9.57 34.08 22.88
C LEU A 455 8.60 33.16 22.14
N GLY A 456 7.35 33.04 22.60
CA GLY A 456 6.28 32.31 21.94
C GLY A 456 5.94 32.87 20.57
N LYS A 457 5.88 34.19 20.39
CA LYS A 457 5.66 34.83 19.07
C LYS A 457 6.89 34.73 18.16
N VAL A 458 8.11 34.78 18.69
CA VAL A 458 9.37 34.59 17.93
C VAL A 458 9.58 33.12 17.54
N LEU A 459 9.29 32.17 18.44
CA LEU A 459 9.23 30.74 18.14
C LEU A 459 8.09 30.44 17.17
N TRP A 460 6.92 31.06 17.31
CA TRP A 460 5.80 30.88 16.40
C TRP A 460 6.10 31.45 15.01
N ARG A 461 6.80 32.61 14.92
CA ARG A 461 7.31 33.17 13.66
C ARG A 461 8.49 32.37 13.07
N ARG A 462 9.32 31.70 13.89
CA ARG A 462 10.35 30.73 13.45
C ARG A 462 9.76 29.36 13.05
N VAL A 463 8.72 28.89 13.71
CA VAL A 463 8.02 27.63 13.43
C VAL A 463 7.12 27.75 12.20
N ARG A 464 6.65 28.97 11.87
CA ARG A 464 5.89 29.24 10.64
C ARG A 464 6.74 29.46 9.39
N ARG A 465 8.08 29.39 9.49
CA ARG A 465 8.98 29.38 8.32
C ARG A 465 9.75 28.06 8.25
N ARG A 466 9.52 27.34 7.15
CA ARG A 466 10.13 26.07 6.72
C ARG A 466 9.63 24.81 7.44
N GLY A 467 8.48 24.31 6.99
CA GLY A 467 8.25 22.86 6.95
C GLY A 467 9.20 22.21 5.95
N ARG A 468 10.46 22.00 6.34
CA ARG A 468 11.37 21.11 5.62
C ARG A 468 10.83 19.69 5.82
N ARG A 469 10.23 19.13 4.75
CA ARG A 469 9.82 17.72 4.71
C ARG A 469 11.07 16.89 5.03
N ARG A 470 10.98 16.00 6.02
CA ARG A 470 12.06 15.05 6.29
C ARG A 470 11.96 13.97 5.21
N LEU A 471 12.90 13.99 4.26
CA LEU A 471 13.01 12.95 3.24
C LEU A 471 13.43 11.65 3.95
N GLN A 472 12.66 10.58 3.78
CA GLN A 472 13.07 9.23 4.14
C GLN A 472 13.57 8.57 2.86
N GLN A 473 14.83 8.11 2.88
CA GLN A 473 15.37 7.34 1.77
C GLN A 473 14.71 5.96 1.77
N VAL A 474 14.10 5.59 0.65
CA VAL A 474 13.41 4.31 0.44
C VAL A 474 14.17 3.38 -0.51
N GLY A 475 15.22 3.91 -1.14
CA GLY A 475 16.09 3.24 -2.09
C GLY A 475 17.05 4.25 -2.71
N THR A 476 17.86 3.79 -3.65
CA THR A 476 18.84 4.61 -4.38
C THR A 476 18.66 4.37 -5.88
N VAL A 477 18.75 5.41 -6.71
CA VAL A 477 18.74 5.24 -8.16
C VAL A 477 19.98 4.43 -8.55
N ALA A 478 19.75 3.25 -9.11
CA ALA A 478 20.79 2.35 -9.56
C ALA A 478 21.12 2.57 -11.04
N GLN A 479 20.09 2.82 -11.86
CA GLN A 479 20.23 3.04 -13.31
C GLN A 479 19.19 4.04 -13.80
N LEU A 480 19.58 4.84 -14.79
CA LEU A 480 18.67 5.70 -15.56
C LEU A 480 18.77 5.32 -17.04
N TRP A 481 17.61 5.22 -17.68
CA TRP A 481 17.49 4.84 -19.08
C TRP A 481 16.54 5.78 -19.81
N ILE A 482 17.02 6.26 -20.96
CA ILE A 482 16.20 6.99 -21.93
C ILE A 482 16.03 6.08 -23.14
N TYR A 483 14.82 6.00 -23.70
CA TYR A 483 14.57 5.27 -24.93
C TYR A 483 14.14 6.27 -26.01
N PRO A 484 15.09 6.92 -26.71
CA PRO A 484 14.78 8.05 -27.58
C PRO A 484 13.78 7.69 -28.67
N VAL A 485 13.97 6.53 -29.30
CA VAL A 485 13.07 5.95 -30.29
C VAL A 485 12.20 4.87 -29.65
N LYS A 486 10.88 4.95 -29.87
CA LYS A 486 9.93 3.93 -29.41
C LYS A 486 10.37 2.55 -29.90
N SER A 487 10.34 1.57 -28.99
CA SER A 487 10.74 0.18 -29.22
C SER A 487 12.23 -0.10 -29.53
N CYS A 488 13.07 0.92 -29.66
CA CYS A 488 14.52 0.75 -29.90
C CYS A 488 15.34 0.56 -28.62
N LYS A 489 16.66 0.36 -28.76
CA LYS A 489 17.60 0.21 -27.64
C LYS A 489 17.60 1.44 -26.73
N GLY A 490 17.70 1.21 -25.42
CA GLY A 490 17.82 2.27 -24.42
C GLY A 490 19.25 2.80 -24.33
N VAL A 491 19.37 4.07 -23.95
CA VAL A 491 20.63 4.76 -23.64
C VAL A 491 20.72 4.88 -22.13
N ALA A 492 21.77 4.28 -21.55
CA ALA A 492 22.08 4.45 -20.14
C ALA A 492 22.70 5.82 -19.91
N VAL A 493 22.24 6.53 -18.89
CA VAL A 493 22.76 7.85 -18.52
C VAL A 493 23.07 7.89 -17.03
N SER A 494 24.08 8.65 -16.63
CA SER A 494 24.42 8.86 -15.21
C SER A 494 23.50 9.87 -14.54
N GLU A 495 22.92 10.78 -15.32
CA GLU A 495 21.98 11.81 -14.88
C GLU A 495 20.95 12.11 -15.97
N ALA A 496 19.76 12.51 -15.56
CA ALA A 496 18.71 12.95 -16.45
C ALA A 496 17.82 13.98 -15.74
N GLU A 497 17.40 14.99 -16.49
CA GLU A 497 16.31 15.86 -16.09
C GLU A 497 14.99 15.11 -16.19
N CYS A 498 14.18 15.24 -15.16
CA CYS A 498 12.84 14.70 -15.17
C CYS A 498 11.91 15.81 -15.68
N THR A 499 11.14 15.56 -16.74
CA THR A 499 10.14 16.50 -17.29
C THR A 499 8.74 15.91 -17.22
N ALA A 500 7.69 16.71 -17.43
CA ALA A 500 6.31 16.22 -17.48
C ALA A 500 6.07 15.18 -18.60
N LEU A 501 6.91 15.17 -19.63
CA LEU A 501 6.85 14.25 -20.78
C LEU A 501 7.77 13.02 -20.65
N GLY A 502 8.53 12.91 -19.54
CA GLY A 502 9.51 11.84 -19.31
C GLY A 502 10.93 12.35 -19.08
N LEU A 503 11.91 11.45 -19.10
CA LEU A 503 13.32 11.78 -18.88
C LEU A 503 13.94 12.51 -20.09
N ARG A 504 14.87 13.43 -19.81
CA ARG A 504 15.69 14.17 -20.77
C ARG A 504 17.15 14.18 -20.32
N CYS A 505 18.09 13.95 -21.24
CA CYS A 505 19.52 14.16 -21.01
C CYS A 505 20.10 14.85 -22.25
N GLY A 506 20.47 16.13 -22.12
CA GLY A 506 20.77 16.99 -23.27
C GLY A 506 19.61 17.00 -24.28
N HIS A 507 19.91 16.60 -25.51
CA HIS A 507 18.94 16.52 -26.61
C HIS A 507 18.17 15.19 -26.67
N LEU A 508 18.58 14.17 -25.91
CA LEU A 508 17.87 12.90 -25.85
C LEU A 508 16.65 13.03 -24.94
N ARG A 509 15.47 12.74 -25.50
CA ARG A 509 14.19 12.73 -24.77
C ARG A 509 13.47 11.41 -24.94
N ASP A 510 12.83 10.97 -23.87
CA ASP A 510 12.25 9.64 -23.78
C ASP A 510 11.03 9.44 -24.69
N ARG A 511 11.16 8.54 -25.68
CA ARG A 511 10.18 8.21 -26.72
C ARG A 511 9.71 9.44 -27.52
N PHE A 512 10.64 10.31 -27.87
CA PHE A 512 10.38 11.47 -28.75
C PHE A 512 10.54 11.15 -30.23
N TRP A 513 11.03 9.95 -30.54
CA TRP A 513 11.13 9.43 -31.90
C TRP A 513 10.27 8.19 -32.07
N LEU A 514 9.73 8.00 -33.27
CA LEU A 514 8.84 6.90 -33.61
C LEU A 514 9.12 6.39 -35.02
N VAL A 515 9.04 5.08 -35.20
CA VAL A 515 9.03 4.44 -36.52
C VAL A 515 7.59 4.28 -36.97
N ILE A 516 7.30 4.68 -38.22
CA ILE A 516 6.00 4.51 -38.85
C ILE A 516 6.14 3.81 -40.20
N ASN A 517 5.11 3.09 -40.61
CA ASN A 517 5.00 2.55 -41.98
C ASN A 517 4.46 3.61 -42.96
N GLU A 518 4.31 3.23 -44.23
CA GLU A 518 3.78 4.14 -45.26
C GLU A 518 2.35 4.62 -44.98
N ALA A 519 1.53 3.82 -44.30
CA ALA A 519 0.17 4.17 -43.90
C ALA A 519 0.12 5.18 -42.71
N GLY A 520 1.28 5.51 -42.13
CA GLY A 520 1.42 6.37 -40.96
C GLY A 520 1.16 5.66 -39.63
N ASN A 521 1.01 4.34 -39.63
CA ASN A 521 0.78 3.56 -38.41
C ASN A 521 2.10 3.35 -37.66
N MET A 522 2.05 3.39 -36.34
CA MET A 522 3.21 3.09 -35.50
C MET A 522 3.75 1.67 -35.77
N VAL A 523 5.08 1.54 -35.75
CA VAL A 523 5.79 0.26 -35.82
C VAL A 523 6.49 0.04 -34.49
N THR A 524 6.18 -1.06 -33.82
CA THR A 524 6.74 -1.41 -32.51
C THR A 524 7.55 -2.69 -32.60
N ALA A 525 8.27 -3.02 -31.53
CA ALA A 525 9.00 -4.29 -31.45
C ALA A 525 8.10 -5.54 -31.48
N ARG A 526 6.76 -5.38 -31.37
CA ARG A 526 5.79 -6.46 -31.61
C ARG A 526 5.78 -6.86 -33.09
N GLN A 527 5.78 -5.86 -33.99
CA GLN A 527 5.83 -6.07 -35.43
C GLN A 527 7.26 -6.29 -35.92
N GLU A 528 8.22 -5.53 -35.38
CA GLU A 528 9.62 -5.54 -35.81
C GLU A 528 10.57 -5.73 -34.62
N PRO A 529 10.77 -6.97 -34.13
CA PRO A 529 11.59 -7.24 -32.94
C PRO A 529 13.03 -6.72 -33.06
N ARG A 530 13.56 -6.65 -34.29
CA ARG A 530 14.90 -6.13 -34.61
C ARG A 530 15.08 -4.66 -34.24
N LEU A 531 14.01 -3.89 -34.04
CA LEU A 531 14.09 -2.50 -33.58
C LEU A 531 14.91 -2.36 -32.28
N VAL A 532 14.87 -3.36 -31.38
CA VAL A 532 15.61 -3.32 -30.11
C VAL A 532 17.15 -3.31 -30.30
N LEU A 533 17.63 -3.59 -31.51
CA LEU A 533 19.04 -3.55 -31.89
C LEU A 533 19.49 -2.18 -32.39
N VAL A 534 18.54 -1.29 -32.69
CA VAL A 534 18.81 0.08 -33.15
C VAL A 534 19.02 0.98 -31.92
N SER A 535 20.10 1.75 -31.88
CA SER A 535 20.33 2.78 -30.86
C SER A 535 20.36 4.16 -31.48
N LEU A 536 19.80 5.14 -30.77
CA LEU A 536 19.96 6.56 -31.07
C LEU A 536 20.72 7.20 -29.91
N THR A 537 21.98 7.58 -30.13
CA THR A 537 22.82 8.28 -29.16
C THR A 537 22.99 9.74 -29.56
N CYS A 538 23.55 10.56 -28.68
CA CYS A 538 23.81 11.97 -28.93
C CYS A 538 25.23 12.30 -28.45
N GLU A 539 26.03 12.89 -29.32
CA GLU A 539 27.36 13.41 -29.02
C GLU A 539 27.43 14.87 -29.48
N GLY A 540 27.54 15.81 -28.53
CA GLY A 540 27.42 17.24 -28.80
C GLY A 540 26.09 17.57 -29.51
N ASP A 541 26.20 18.22 -30.67
CA ASP A 541 25.04 18.64 -31.46
C ASP A 541 24.58 17.62 -32.52
N THR A 542 25.07 16.38 -32.46
CA THR A 542 24.77 15.35 -33.46
C THR A 542 24.13 14.12 -32.84
N LEU A 543 23.02 13.67 -33.43
CA LEU A 543 22.37 12.40 -33.11
C LEU A 543 22.93 11.29 -34.01
N THR A 544 23.26 10.13 -33.43
CA THR A 544 23.79 8.99 -34.19
C THR A 544 22.85 7.81 -34.09
N LEU A 545 22.31 7.39 -35.23
CA LEU A 545 21.51 6.17 -35.36
C LEU A 545 22.44 5.02 -35.77
N SER A 546 22.50 3.99 -34.93
CA SER A 546 23.41 2.85 -35.09
C SER A 546 22.69 1.52 -34.92
N ALA A 547 23.12 0.50 -35.66
CA ALA A 547 22.71 -0.89 -35.49
C ALA A 547 23.83 -1.81 -35.98
N ALA A 548 23.86 -3.04 -35.47
CA ALA A 548 24.87 -4.01 -35.90
C ALA A 548 24.83 -4.20 -37.44
N TYR A 549 26.02 -4.19 -38.06
CA TYR A 549 26.22 -4.38 -39.50
C TYR A 549 25.64 -3.28 -40.41
N MET A 550 25.35 -2.10 -39.85
CA MET A 550 24.97 -0.90 -40.61
C MET A 550 26.03 0.19 -40.41
N GLN A 551 26.25 1.01 -41.44
CA GLN A 551 27.01 2.25 -41.28
C GLN A 551 26.19 3.23 -40.43
N ASP A 552 26.81 3.85 -39.43
CA ASP A 552 26.14 4.83 -38.57
C ASP A 552 25.59 6.01 -39.39
N LEU A 553 24.38 6.44 -39.06
CA LEU A 553 23.72 7.58 -39.68
C LEU A 553 23.69 8.76 -38.72
N LEU A 554 24.29 9.87 -39.13
CA LEU A 554 24.27 11.14 -38.41
C LEU A 554 23.00 11.92 -38.74
N LEU A 555 22.30 12.37 -37.71
CA LEU A 555 21.07 13.13 -37.78
C LEU A 555 21.27 14.48 -37.05
N PRO A 556 20.77 15.61 -37.59
CA PRO A 556 20.71 16.86 -36.85
C PRO A 556 19.71 16.74 -35.69
N ILE A 557 19.98 17.45 -34.60
CA ILE A 557 19.07 17.54 -33.45
C ILE A 557 17.75 18.22 -33.83
N GLU A 558 17.85 19.35 -34.53
CA GLU A 558 16.69 20.08 -35.00
C GLU A 558 16.29 19.58 -36.38
N THR A 559 15.06 19.09 -36.47
CA THR A 559 14.44 18.76 -37.74
C THR A 559 14.20 20.03 -38.54
N PRO A 560 14.67 20.12 -39.81
CA PRO A 560 14.40 21.28 -40.65
C PRO A 560 12.89 21.59 -40.71
N ALA A 561 12.52 22.85 -40.53
CA ALA A 561 11.12 23.29 -40.55
C ALA A 561 10.41 23.02 -41.89
N THR A 562 11.18 22.74 -42.95
CA THR A 562 10.71 22.32 -44.28
C THR A 562 10.27 20.86 -44.36
N ASN A 563 10.59 20.02 -43.37
CA ASN A 563 10.18 18.62 -43.36
C ASN A 563 8.65 18.49 -43.20
N PRO A 564 7.99 17.56 -43.93
CA PRO A 564 6.55 17.40 -43.87
C PRO A 564 6.10 16.93 -42.47
N VAL A 565 4.97 17.47 -42.03
CA VAL A 565 4.25 17.01 -40.85
C VAL A 565 3.33 15.86 -41.27
N LEU A 566 3.61 14.66 -40.76
CA LEU A 566 2.87 13.45 -41.08
C LEU A 566 1.79 13.20 -40.03
N LYS A 567 0.64 12.67 -40.48
CA LYS A 567 -0.41 12.17 -39.59
C LYS A 567 -0.04 10.75 -39.19
N CYS A 568 0.24 10.56 -37.91
CA CYS A 568 0.55 9.27 -37.34
C CYS A 568 -0.69 8.68 -36.66
N ARG A 569 -0.85 7.36 -36.79
CA ARG A 569 -1.95 6.60 -36.22
C ARG A 569 -1.46 5.60 -35.19
N TYR A 570 -2.18 5.53 -34.08
CA TYR A 570 -2.13 4.41 -33.16
C TYR A 570 -3.32 3.54 -33.48
N GLU A 571 -3.07 2.38 -34.06
CA GLU A 571 -4.03 1.29 -34.12
C GLU A 571 -3.45 0.20 -33.22
N GLU A 572 -4.09 0.00 -32.06
CA GLU A 572 -3.97 -1.27 -31.37
C GLU A 572 -5.08 -2.16 -31.92
N GLU A 573 -4.71 -3.16 -32.71
CA GLU A 573 -5.42 -4.43 -32.64
C GLU A 573 -5.16 -4.95 -31.23
N CYS A 574 -6.18 -4.91 -30.38
CA CYS A 574 -6.15 -5.49 -29.05
C CYS A 574 -6.17 -7.02 -29.17
N ASP A 575 -5.14 -7.63 -29.74
CA ASP A 575 -4.75 -8.97 -29.36
C ASP A 575 -4.22 -8.87 -27.93
N ASN A 576 -5.08 -9.24 -26.98
CA ASN A 576 -4.81 -9.41 -25.55
C ASN A 576 -3.72 -8.47 -25.02
N ILE A 577 -4.13 -7.31 -24.48
CA ILE A 577 -3.25 -6.48 -23.67
C ILE A 577 -2.87 -7.30 -22.43
N PHE A 578 -1.78 -8.05 -22.53
CA PHE A 578 -1.15 -8.72 -21.42
C PHE A 578 -0.61 -7.64 -20.48
N SER A 579 -1.01 -7.69 -19.21
CA SER A 579 -0.25 -7.01 -18.16
C SER A 579 1.21 -7.49 -18.23
N LEU A 580 2.17 -6.62 -17.86
CA LEU A 580 3.58 -6.99 -17.72
C LEU A 580 3.75 -8.30 -16.91
N GLU A 581 2.84 -8.55 -15.96
CA GLU A 581 2.72 -9.77 -15.15
C GLU A 581 2.20 -11.00 -15.91
N GLN A 582 1.29 -10.83 -16.86
CA GLN A 582 0.94 -11.91 -17.79
C GLN A 582 2.08 -12.20 -18.76
N TRP A 583 2.81 -11.19 -19.27
CA TRP A 583 4.01 -11.43 -20.08
C TRP A 583 5.07 -12.21 -19.29
N TRP A 584 5.23 -11.89 -18.00
CA TRP A 584 6.10 -12.61 -17.07
C TRP A 584 5.71 -14.08 -16.85
N GLN A 585 4.41 -14.38 -16.79
CA GLN A 585 3.94 -15.75 -16.59
C GLN A 585 3.93 -16.58 -17.87
N THR A 586 3.73 -15.96 -19.03
CA THR A 586 3.81 -16.66 -20.33
C THR A 586 5.25 -16.99 -20.70
N ALA A 587 6.20 -16.07 -20.46
CA ALA A 587 7.63 -16.33 -20.66
C ALA A 587 8.22 -17.39 -19.71
N ALA A 588 7.55 -17.66 -18.58
CA ALA A 588 7.94 -18.69 -17.62
C ALA A 588 7.32 -20.08 -17.92
N ARG A 589 6.33 -20.16 -18.83
CA ARG A 589 5.60 -21.41 -19.12
C ARG A 589 5.99 -22.06 -20.44
N GLU A 590 6.60 -21.33 -21.38
CA GLU A 590 7.03 -21.88 -22.68
C GLU A 590 8.43 -21.39 -23.05
N PRO A 591 9.50 -22.19 -22.82
CA PRO A 591 10.87 -21.81 -23.15
C PRO A 591 11.14 -21.67 -24.66
N HIS A 592 10.22 -22.15 -25.51
CA HIS A 592 10.36 -22.16 -26.97
C HIS A 592 9.51 -21.12 -27.71
N ALA A 593 8.62 -20.38 -27.05
CA ALA A 593 7.75 -19.39 -27.72
C ALA A 593 8.44 -18.05 -28.06
N ALA A 594 9.78 -17.97 -27.97
CA ALA A 594 10.54 -16.80 -28.40
C ALA A 594 10.87 -16.80 -29.91
N LEU A 595 10.47 -17.82 -30.67
CA LEU A 595 10.73 -17.96 -32.11
C LEU A 595 9.54 -18.64 -32.82
N TRP A 596 9.01 -17.96 -33.85
CA TRP A 596 8.07 -18.41 -34.92
C TRP A 596 6.53 -18.28 -34.69
N PRO A 597 5.70 -18.28 -35.77
CA PRO A 597 4.65 -17.31 -36.09
C PRO A 597 3.28 -18.02 -35.99
N LEU A 598 2.18 -17.29 -36.05
CA LEU A 598 0.88 -17.92 -36.26
C LEU A 598 0.42 -17.60 -37.67
N GLU A 599 0.59 -18.60 -38.54
CA GLU A 599 -0.07 -18.66 -39.85
C GLU A 599 -1.59 -18.63 -39.67
N CYS A 600 -2.22 -17.87 -40.56
CA CYS A 600 -3.67 -17.76 -40.69
C CYS A 600 -4.22 -19.06 -41.29
N GLY A 601 -4.94 -19.83 -40.48
CA GLY A 601 -5.69 -21.03 -40.90
C GLY A 601 -7.20 -20.81 -40.77
N SER A 602 -7.89 -20.92 -41.89
CA SER A 602 -9.30 -20.63 -42.13
C SER A 602 -10.31 -21.61 -41.49
N SER A 603 -11.54 -21.11 -41.31
CA SER A 603 -12.83 -21.77 -41.00
C SER A 603 -12.99 -22.19 -39.53
N THR A 604 -13.96 -21.69 -38.75
CA THR A 604 -15.41 -21.68 -39.02
C THR A 604 -16.10 -20.50 -38.31
N LYS A 605 -17.13 -19.94 -38.95
CA LYS A 605 -17.90 -18.76 -38.54
C LYS A 605 -18.63 -18.95 -37.19
N TYR A 606 -18.43 -17.99 -36.29
CA TYR A 606 -19.52 -17.41 -35.48
C TYR A 606 -19.38 -15.89 -35.50
N HIS A 607 -20.30 -15.22 -36.20
CA HIS A 607 -20.41 -13.76 -36.18
C HIS A 607 -21.00 -13.34 -34.83
N VAL A 608 -20.15 -13.00 -33.86
CA VAL A 608 -20.55 -12.09 -32.78
C VAL A 608 -20.06 -10.71 -33.18
N ARG A 609 -21.01 -9.83 -33.55
CA ARG A 609 -20.74 -8.44 -33.91
C ARG A 609 -20.39 -7.68 -32.62
N VAL A 610 -19.19 -7.87 -32.09
CA VAL A 610 -18.64 -7.06 -31.01
C VAL A 610 -18.18 -5.74 -31.62
N ARG A 611 -18.73 -4.60 -31.17
CA ARG A 611 -18.16 -3.29 -31.48
C ARG A 611 -16.76 -3.24 -30.89
N MET A 612 -15.74 -3.50 -31.69
CA MET A 612 -14.35 -3.21 -31.38
C MET A 612 -14.20 -1.68 -31.30
N TYR A 613 -13.96 -1.15 -30.10
CA TYR A 613 -13.43 0.20 -29.98
C TYR A 613 -11.97 0.16 -30.43
N SER A 614 -11.71 0.31 -31.73
CA SER A 614 -10.38 0.70 -32.18
C SER A 614 -10.19 2.16 -31.75
N TRP A 615 -9.31 2.40 -30.78
CA TRP A 615 -8.90 3.76 -30.48
C TRP A 615 -7.94 4.21 -31.57
N CYS A 616 -8.46 4.68 -32.70
CA CYS A 616 -7.66 5.34 -33.72
C CYS A 616 -7.28 6.74 -33.20
N MET A 617 -6.24 6.82 -32.38
CA MET A 617 -5.67 8.11 -32.01
C MET A 617 -4.85 8.60 -33.19
N THR A 618 -5.14 9.81 -33.66
CA THR A 618 -4.37 10.44 -34.73
C THR A 618 -3.66 11.66 -34.19
N TRP A 619 -2.34 11.75 -34.39
CA TRP A 619 -1.55 12.92 -34.03
C TRP A 619 -0.65 13.34 -35.19
N ARG A 620 -0.01 14.50 -35.05
CA ARG A 620 0.90 15.07 -36.05
C ARG A 620 2.33 14.94 -35.55
N SER A 621 3.24 14.54 -36.43
CA SER A 621 4.67 14.36 -36.13
C SER A 621 5.51 14.86 -37.30
N ARG A 622 6.65 15.51 -37.05
CA ARG A 622 7.52 15.96 -38.15
C ARG A 622 8.39 14.80 -38.62
N ALA A 623 8.59 14.69 -39.93
CA ALA A 623 9.57 13.77 -40.48
C ALA A 623 10.95 14.07 -39.87
N GLY A 624 11.53 13.04 -39.24
CA GLY A 624 12.64 13.16 -38.32
C GLY A 624 13.95 13.56 -38.98
N THR A 625 14.09 13.42 -40.31
CA THR A 625 15.19 13.88 -41.18
C THR A 625 15.16 13.18 -42.55
N GLY A 626 14.31 13.65 -43.48
CA GLY A 626 14.42 13.33 -44.92
C GLY A 626 14.42 11.84 -45.35
N ARG A 627 14.87 11.57 -46.60
CA ARG A 627 14.94 10.22 -47.20
C ARG A 627 15.99 9.31 -46.54
N GLY A 628 17.05 9.87 -45.95
CA GLY A 628 18.19 9.12 -45.40
C GLY A 628 17.84 8.25 -44.19
N SER A 629 17.14 8.79 -43.20
CA SER A 629 16.73 8.00 -42.03
C SER A 629 15.69 6.93 -42.39
N ALA A 630 14.79 7.23 -43.33
CA ALA A 630 13.83 6.28 -43.89
C ALA A 630 14.52 5.13 -44.64
N GLN A 631 15.48 5.44 -45.53
CA GLN A 631 16.26 4.42 -46.24
C GLN A 631 17.07 3.57 -45.26
N TRP A 632 17.73 4.18 -44.28
CA TRP A 632 18.55 3.47 -43.31
C TRP A 632 17.73 2.45 -42.51
N ILE A 633 16.60 2.86 -41.94
CA ILE A 633 15.78 1.98 -41.12
C ILE A 633 15.06 0.92 -41.95
N THR A 634 14.62 1.26 -43.16
CA THR A 634 14.06 0.31 -44.13
C THR A 634 15.10 -0.73 -44.54
N SER A 635 16.35 -0.31 -44.78
CA SER A 635 17.45 -1.21 -45.17
C SER A 635 17.85 -2.16 -44.03
N PHE A 636 17.75 -1.69 -42.78
CA PHE A 636 18.03 -2.52 -41.62
C PHE A 636 16.95 -3.57 -41.32
N LEU A 637 15.68 -3.21 -41.48
CA LEU A 637 14.53 -4.09 -41.20
C LEU A 637 14.15 -4.97 -42.39
N LYS A 638 14.33 -4.50 -43.63
CA LYS A 638 14.11 -5.22 -44.91
C LYS A 638 12.70 -5.75 -45.17
N THR A 639 11.71 -5.32 -44.41
CA THR A 639 10.33 -5.84 -44.51
C THR A 639 9.43 -4.96 -45.37
N GLN A 640 9.39 -3.66 -45.11
CA GLN A 640 8.62 -2.68 -45.86
C GLN A 640 9.21 -1.28 -45.69
N PRO A 641 8.80 -0.29 -46.50
CA PRO A 641 9.26 1.08 -46.33
C PRO A 641 8.81 1.68 -45.00
N TYR A 642 9.78 2.23 -44.28
CA TYR A 642 9.59 2.84 -42.96
C TYR A 642 10.08 4.28 -42.94
N ARG A 643 9.52 5.07 -42.03
CA ARG A 643 9.95 6.45 -41.76
C ARG A 643 10.20 6.63 -40.28
N LEU A 644 11.22 7.42 -39.96
CA LEU A 644 11.51 7.86 -38.61
C LEU A 644 10.95 9.28 -38.42
N VAL A 645 10.12 9.49 -37.40
CA VAL A 645 9.49 10.78 -37.08
C VAL A 645 9.85 11.26 -35.68
N HIS A 646 9.86 12.57 -35.49
CA HIS A 646 10.23 13.24 -34.25
C HIS A 646 9.03 14.05 -33.70
N PHE A 647 8.88 14.08 -32.38
CA PHE A 647 7.90 14.89 -31.66
C PHE A 647 8.48 16.25 -31.30
N GLU A 648 7.86 17.33 -31.78
CA GLU A 648 8.28 18.69 -31.43
C GLU A 648 7.42 19.27 -30.29
N PRO A 649 7.99 20.03 -29.34
CA PRO A 649 7.25 20.47 -28.14
C PRO A 649 6.00 21.33 -28.40
N HIS A 650 5.91 22.00 -29.55
CA HIS A 650 4.73 22.77 -29.93
C HIS A 650 3.60 21.91 -30.51
N MET A 651 3.87 20.63 -30.81
CA MET A 651 2.86 19.69 -31.28
C MET A 651 1.96 19.23 -30.11
N PRO A 652 0.67 18.97 -30.35
CA PRO A 652 -0.22 18.51 -29.30
C PRO A 652 0.24 17.12 -28.79
N PRO A 653 0.56 16.99 -27.49
CA PRO A 653 0.98 15.71 -26.91
C PRO A 653 -0.20 14.77 -26.73
N ARG A 654 0.10 13.47 -26.66
CA ARG A 654 -0.89 12.45 -26.28
C ARG A 654 -1.22 12.59 -24.79
N LYS A 655 -2.46 12.22 -24.45
CA LYS A 655 -3.03 12.41 -23.12
C LYS A 655 -3.21 11.05 -22.43
N PRO A 656 -2.38 10.71 -21.43
CA PRO A 656 -2.50 9.46 -20.68
C PRO A 656 -3.90 9.18 -20.14
N HIS A 657 -4.63 10.22 -19.70
CA HIS A 657 -5.99 10.08 -19.16
C HIS A 657 -7.01 9.58 -20.19
N GLN A 658 -6.75 9.73 -21.50
CA GLN A 658 -7.59 9.20 -22.57
C GLN A 658 -7.30 7.71 -22.82
N ILE A 659 -6.16 7.21 -22.34
CA ILE A 659 -5.74 5.81 -22.45
C ILE A 659 -6.18 5.04 -21.20
N LYS A 660 -5.94 5.63 -20.01
CA LYS A 660 -6.40 5.11 -18.71
C LYS A 660 -6.80 6.27 -17.80
N ASP A 661 -7.97 6.17 -17.20
CA ASP A 661 -8.58 7.17 -16.31
C ASP A 661 -7.80 7.45 -15.01
N VAL A 662 -6.89 6.56 -14.61
CA VAL A 662 -5.95 6.75 -13.48
C VAL A 662 -5.03 7.98 -13.65
N PHE A 663 -4.74 8.41 -14.88
CA PHE A 663 -3.86 9.56 -15.12
C PHE A 663 -4.62 10.89 -15.04
N ARG A 664 -3.90 11.96 -14.70
CA ARG A 664 -4.52 13.29 -14.60
C ARG A 664 -4.82 13.84 -16.00
N PRO A 665 -5.87 14.67 -16.15
CA PRO A 665 -6.14 15.38 -17.40
C PRO A 665 -4.96 16.24 -17.91
N THR A 666 -4.12 16.70 -16.98
CA THR A 666 -2.94 17.53 -17.27
C THR A 666 -1.73 16.73 -17.76
N ASP A 667 -1.71 15.41 -17.55
CA ASP A 667 -0.55 14.58 -17.89
C ASP A 667 -0.38 14.53 -19.43
N GLN A 668 0.87 14.41 -19.87
CA GLN A 668 1.24 14.47 -21.29
C GLN A 668 2.31 13.43 -21.59
N ILE A 669 2.24 12.82 -22.77
CA ILE A 669 3.28 11.94 -23.30
C ILE A 669 3.50 12.19 -24.79
N ALA A 670 4.71 11.90 -25.27
CA ALA A 670 5.00 11.80 -26.71
C ALA A 670 4.58 10.41 -27.22
N TYR A 671 5.55 9.52 -27.50
CA TYR A 671 5.27 8.17 -28.06
C TYR A 671 5.40 7.02 -27.05
N SER A 672 5.53 7.32 -25.75
CA SER A 672 5.40 6.34 -24.67
C SER A 672 4.04 5.63 -24.71
N ASP A 673 3.93 4.41 -24.19
CA ASP A 673 2.66 3.66 -24.29
C ASP A 673 1.53 4.36 -23.54
N ALA A 674 1.69 4.54 -22.22
CA ALA A 674 0.68 5.16 -21.37
C ALA A 674 1.23 6.15 -20.32
N SER A 675 2.46 6.00 -19.86
CA SER A 675 3.04 6.80 -18.77
C SER A 675 4.28 7.58 -19.22
N PRO A 676 4.55 8.79 -18.68
CA PRO A 676 5.81 9.51 -18.86
C PRO A 676 7.03 8.77 -18.29
N LEU A 677 6.84 7.96 -17.23
CA LEU A 677 7.92 7.26 -16.54
C LEU A 677 7.50 5.83 -16.17
N LEU A 678 8.45 4.91 -16.27
CA LEU A 678 8.37 3.56 -15.70
C LEU A 678 9.48 3.36 -14.67
N ILE A 679 9.12 2.89 -13.47
CA ILE A 679 10.05 2.62 -12.36
C ILE A 679 10.05 1.12 -12.07
N LEU A 680 11.23 0.55 -11.84
CA LEU A 680 11.42 -0.86 -11.48
C LEU A 680 12.44 -0.95 -10.34
N SER A 681 12.30 -1.89 -9.40
CA SER A 681 13.38 -2.16 -8.44
C SER A 681 14.28 -3.33 -8.85
N GLU A 682 15.56 -3.27 -8.46
CA GLU A 682 16.48 -4.40 -8.60
C GLU A 682 15.98 -5.62 -7.80
N ALA A 683 15.31 -5.39 -6.67
CA ALA A 683 14.74 -6.44 -5.84
C ALA A 683 13.62 -7.19 -6.57
N SER A 684 12.70 -6.48 -7.25
CA SER A 684 11.68 -7.09 -8.12
C SER A 684 12.29 -7.89 -9.27
N LEU A 685 13.33 -7.33 -9.91
CA LEU A 685 14.03 -8.02 -10.99
C LEU A 685 14.75 -9.29 -10.50
N ALA A 686 15.36 -9.24 -9.32
CA ALA A 686 16.05 -10.38 -8.71
C ALA A 686 15.06 -11.48 -8.31
N ASP A 687 13.92 -11.14 -7.71
CA ASP A 687 12.87 -12.10 -7.38
C ASP A 687 12.32 -12.79 -8.62
N LEU A 688 12.04 -12.05 -9.70
CA LEU A 688 11.66 -12.65 -10.97
C LEU A 688 12.74 -13.60 -11.49
N ASN A 689 13.99 -13.13 -11.52
CA ASN A 689 15.11 -13.94 -12.00
C ASN A 689 15.31 -15.21 -11.16
N SER A 690 14.90 -15.24 -9.88
CA SER A 690 14.94 -16.46 -9.07
C SER A 690 13.99 -17.55 -9.59
N ARG A 691 12.94 -17.17 -10.35
CA ARG A 691 11.88 -18.06 -10.86
C ARG A 691 12.04 -18.42 -12.33
N LEU A 692 12.94 -17.74 -13.06
CA LEU A 692 13.17 -17.97 -14.48
C LEU A 692 14.39 -18.84 -14.72
N GLU A 693 14.28 -19.80 -15.65
CA GLU A 693 15.42 -20.56 -16.16
C GLU A 693 16.41 -19.63 -16.88
N LYS A 694 15.91 -18.86 -17.85
CA LYS A 694 16.69 -17.85 -18.57
C LYS A 694 16.61 -16.51 -17.84
N LYS A 695 17.72 -16.06 -17.27
CA LYS A 695 17.79 -14.78 -16.56
C LYS A 695 17.59 -13.61 -17.52
N VAL A 696 16.83 -12.63 -17.08
CA VAL A 696 16.46 -11.41 -17.81
C VAL A 696 17.10 -10.18 -17.16
N LYS A 697 17.30 -9.13 -17.95
CA LYS A 697 17.83 -7.85 -17.48
C LYS A 697 16.73 -6.81 -17.38
N ALA A 698 16.95 -5.73 -16.61
CA ALA A 698 16.02 -4.61 -16.49
C ALA A 698 15.55 -4.08 -17.87
N MET A 699 16.47 -4.03 -18.84
CA MET A 699 16.20 -3.57 -20.20
C MET A 699 15.09 -4.34 -20.93
N ASN A 700 14.80 -5.59 -20.54
CA ASN A 700 13.69 -6.36 -21.09
C ASN A 700 12.33 -5.73 -20.75
N PHE A 701 12.26 -4.96 -19.66
CA PHE A 701 11.06 -4.26 -19.17
C PHE A 701 11.04 -2.78 -19.51
N ARG A 702 12.12 -2.28 -20.10
CA ARG A 702 12.28 -0.91 -20.56
C ARG A 702 11.99 0.19 -19.50
N PRO A 703 12.43 0.05 -18.23
CA PRO A 703 12.19 1.05 -17.19
C PRO A 703 13.01 2.31 -17.46
N ASN A 704 12.51 3.47 -17.04
CA ASN A 704 13.28 4.71 -17.07
C ASN A 704 14.19 4.85 -15.84
N ILE A 705 13.73 4.36 -14.69
CA ILE A 705 14.44 4.45 -13.41
C ILE A 705 14.48 3.07 -12.78
N VAL A 706 15.68 2.60 -12.45
CA VAL A 706 15.88 1.38 -11.65
C VAL A 706 16.33 1.76 -10.25
N ILE A 707 15.67 1.23 -9.22
CA ILE A 707 15.93 1.56 -7.81
C ILE A 707 16.52 0.34 -7.08
N SER A 708 17.65 0.53 -6.38
CA SER A 708 18.26 -0.47 -5.49
C SER A 708 18.01 -0.15 -4.01
N GLY A 709 18.38 -1.09 -3.12
CA GLY A 709 18.31 -0.90 -1.67
C GLY A 709 16.88 -0.84 -1.10
N CYS A 710 15.92 -1.46 -1.78
CA CYS A 710 14.51 -1.54 -1.36
C CYS A 710 14.02 -3.01 -1.35
N GLY A 711 12.86 -3.25 -0.74
CA GLY A 711 12.24 -4.59 -0.72
C GLY A 711 11.70 -5.00 -2.09
N VAL A 712 11.48 -6.30 -2.28
CA VAL A 712 10.85 -6.82 -3.51
C VAL A 712 9.49 -6.15 -3.70
N TYR A 713 9.23 -5.62 -4.90
CA TYR A 713 8.01 -4.90 -5.26
C TYR A 713 7.75 -3.63 -4.43
N ALA A 714 8.77 -3.05 -3.78
CA ALA A 714 8.62 -1.83 -2.99
C ALA A 714 8.15 -0.62 -3.83
N GLU A 715 8.40 -0.61 -5.14
CA GLU A 715 7.89 0.38 -6.08
C GLU A 715 6.35 0.38 -6.20
N PHE A 716 5.70 -0.73 -5.89
CA PHE A 716 4.24 -0.83 -5.77
C PHE A 716 3.75 -0.42 -4.37
N HIS A 717 4.66 -0.46 -3.38
CA HIS A 717 4.45 -0.06 -2.00
C HIS A 717 5.05 1.32 -1.69
N VAL A 718 5.10 2.22 -2.69
CA VAL A 718 5.28 3.64 -2.41
C VAL A 718 3.99 4.12 -1.76
N ASP A 719 4.01 4.10 -0.42
CA ASP A 719 3.04 4.71 0.48
C ASP A 719 2.33 5.89 -0.20
N ALA A 720 1.00 5.90 -0.26
CA ALA A 720 0.17 6.93 -0.92
C ALA A 720 0.38 8.38 -0.38
N ASN A 721 1.39 8.58 0.46
CA ASN A 721 1.85 9.83 1.05
C ASN A 721 3.15 10.40 0.45
N LEU A 722 3.83 9.71 -0.47
CA LEU A 722 5.04 10.23 -1.14
C LEU A 722 4.68 11.07 -2.38
N LYS A 723 4.40 12.36 -2.16
CA LYS A 723 4.45 13.35 -3.24
C LYS A 723 5.90 13.52 -3.71
N VAL A 724 6.27 12.84 -4.79
CA VAL A 724 7.41 13.25 -5.64
C VAL A 724 7.00 14.57 -6.28
N ARG A 725 7.53 15.68 -5.76
CA ARG A 725 7.50 16.98 -6.45
C ARG A 725 8.78 17.04 -7.25
N MET A 726 8.67 16.93 -8.56
CA MET A 726 9.69 17.45 -9.45
C MET A 726 9.66 18.97 -9.30
N SER A 727 10.84 19.58 -9.16
CA SER A 727 10.97 21.02 -8.99
C SER A 727 10.66 21.72 -10.31
N GLU A 728 9.40 22.13 -10.49
CA GLU A 728 9.07 23.20 -11.43
C GLU A 728 9.30 24.52 -10.71
N THR A 729 10.29 25.27 -11.20
CA THR A 729 10.44 26.70 -10.98
C THR A 729 9.30 27.41 -11.70
N GLU A 730 8.21 27.71 -10.98
CA GLU A 730 7.16 28.61 -11.47
C GLU A 730 7.65 30.06 -11.43
N ALA A 731 7.81 30.65 -12.62
CA ALA A 731 7.79 32.10 -12.81
C ALA A 731 6.33 32.58 -12.73
N GLU A 732 6.12 33.69 -12.02
CA GLU A 732 4.83 34.31 -11.74
C GLU A 732 4.16 34.89 -12.99
N PHE A 733 2.84 34.68 -13.16
CA PHE A 733 1.94 35.64 -13.81
C PHE A 733 0.51 35.59 -13.20
N PRO A 734 -0.22 36.72 -13.15
CA PRO A 734 -1.42 36.91 -12.31
C PRO A 734 -2.74 36.47 -12.98
N PRO A 735 -3.84 36.34 -12.20
CA PRO A 735 -5.04 35.63 -12.61
C PRO A 735 -6.08 36.55 -13.26
N SER A 736 -6.68 36.10 -14.36
CA SER A 736 -8.03 36.55 -14.70
C SER A 736 -8.83 35.47 -15.44
N LEU A 737 -10.05 35.27 -14.95
CA LEU A 737 -11.23 34.71 -15.64
C LEU A 737 -11.20 33.22 -16.05
N ALA A 738 -11.87 32.39 -15.25
CA ALA A 738 -12.66 31.26 -15.77
C ALA A 738 -13.80 30.89 -14.80
N ARG A 739 -15.02 31.30 -15.17
CA ARG A 739 -16.29 30.74 -14.69
C ARG A 739 -16.55 29.39 -15.41
N LEU A 740 -17.46 28.61 -14.80
CA LEU A 740 -18.10 27.36 -15.26
C LEU A 740 -17.40 26.07 -14.82
N SER A 741 -17.73 25.65 -13.60
CA SER A 741 -17.54 24.29 -13.11
C SER A 741 -18.87 23.53 -13.16
N ALA A 742 -18.99 22.58 -14.08
CA ALA A 742 -19.96 21.51 -14.02
C ALA A 742 -19.23 20.19 -14.35
N TRP A 743 -19.61 19.13 -13.64
CA TRP A 743 -19.19 17.73 -13.77
C TRP A 743 -17.85 17.38 -13.12
N ARG A 744 -17.94 16.88 -11.88
CA ARG A 744 -16.91 16.11 -11.19
C ARG A 744 -17.46 14.72 -10.92
N LEU A 745 -16.75 13.77 -11.52
CA LEU A 745 -16.29 12.47 -11.01
C LEU A 745 -17.22 11.65 -10.15
#